data_AF-A0AAI9VAZ8-F1
#
_entry.id   AF-A0AAI9VAZ8-F1
#
_cell.length_a   1.000
_cell.length_b   1.000
_cell.length_c   1.000
_cell.angle_alpha   90.00
_cell.angle_beta   90.00
_cell.angle_gamma   90.00
#
_symmetry.space_group_name_H-M   'P 1'
#
loop_
_entity.id
_entity.type
_entity.pdbx_description
1 polymer ?
#
loop_
_entity_poly.entity_id
_entity_poly.type
_entity_poly.pdbx_seq_one_letter_code
_entity_poly.pdbx_strand_id
1 'polypeptide(L)'
;MSANREHRIAGAVDSLIAHLVPNDPHEDDAAAQERHDNCFELVKSILDAPASPAISSDVNHASDLIKRKLIQSNPSQALRFSNLYTRLLSLPVLGQKWAILYLLYQLGDSPDPSEPLPLVPPKPPQTQRDPFRKHERERSSKNSTPISRQEEEQFDDAFAPEGLKNFPPNHNKNSKSIDEREKDSEKEKEKAADGAKTDKRQVNLKSTLLADNYVEIDPSETVLLRDLPFTLQGLSSTTLPFSRPDTITLPPTLPSPIISLLHTVAEPSLLYRRLDVFVKSPAQGLLRQSIRAAIGEELRSYLSLVATLEGQIRKALSSLDESAPRGGIGKAGVTLKRCVVWTREATMGLRLMSLIAEESESKRGGQLISLVHGFSSSHGDPMVAAFAERLLVHVTRPFYDILRRWIYDGELLDPFCEFFVKEQKQTDEPKTGGNSVWEDKYEIDKDMVPSIITQDFAQKVFLIGKSLNFIRHSCGDSQWVEDYSKAASKELRYGDTATLEAWIDEAYKTTMKRLIDLMANKFHLFEHLQALKNYILLGQGDFIALLMESLAANLDRPAGAQYRHTLTAQLEHAIRGSNAQYDSPEVLRRLDARMLQLSHGDIGWDCFTLEYKVDAPVDVVVTDWGNRQYLKVFNFLWRIKRVEFALASTWRKCMTGSRGVLQNSDPIVVQTWKSTRGILAEMIHFIGQLQYYILFEVIESSWNELQKRIHREGCTLDDLIKAHTRYLNDITHKGLLGARRSVRHADIATGEDDRTSYLSQLGDLLRAMLSYRDSVDGLYSWSVSDFTRRQEADVMRISTRGPRHQKKESMPGGDGEDENPTVASEFPVLQDRLRQLGATFRTRLQILLGDLAYQPDVDMRFLGVAMNFNDVYQPSRRKTKTTSTASANTSRA
;
A
#
# COMPACT_ATOMS: atom_id res chain seq x y z
N MET A 1 22.41 -9.43 -3.78
CA MET A 1 22.75 -9.87 -2.40
C MET A 1 23.16 -11.35 -2.29
N SER A 2 22.70 -12.27 -3.17
CA SER A 2 23.11 -13.71 -3.12
C SER A 2 24.61 -13.93 -3.33
N ALA A 3 25.21 -13.27 -4.33
CA ALA A 3 26.64 -13.43 -4.65
C ALA A 3 27.58 -13.11 -3.46
N ASN A 4 27.19 -12.17 -2.59
CA ASN A 4 27.99 -11.78 -1.42
C ASN A 4 27.84 -12.79 -0.26
N ARG A 5 26.77 -13.60 -0.25
CA ARG A 5 26.55 -14.68 0.72
C ARG A 5 27.36 -15.91 0.33
N GLU A 6 27.35 -16.30 -0.94
CA GLU A 6 28.14 -17.42 -1.46
C GLU A 6 29.65 -17.19 -1.28
N HIS A 7 30.15 -15.98 -1.54
CA HIS A 7 31.55 -15.62 -1.28
C HIS A 7 31.95 -15.73 0.19
N ARG A 8 31.05 -15.34 1.11
CA ARG A 8 31.29 -15.48 2.56
C ARG A 8 31.27 -16.93 3.02
N ILE A 9 30.40 -17.75 2.43
CA ILE A 9 30.33 -19.19 2.73
C ILE A 9 31.62 -19.86 2.25
N ALA A 10 32.05 -19.59 1.01
CA ALA A 10 33.31 -20.13 0.47
C ALA A 10 34.52 -19.75 1.34
N GLY A 11 34.68 -18.47 1.67
CA GLY A 11 35.79 -18.04 2.54
C GLY A 11 35.74 -18.59 3.97
N ALA A 12 34.54 -18.88 4.50
CA ALA A 12 34.40 -19.53 5.80
C ALA A 12 34.76 -21.04 5.73
N VAL A 13 34.43 -21.71 4.62
CA VAL A 13 34.80 -23.10 4.37
C VAL A 13 36.31 -23.24 4.24
N ASP A 14 36.98 -22.34 3.50
CA ASP A 14 38.45 -22.33 3.39
C ASP A 14 39.12 -22.18 4.76
N SER A 15 38.64 -21.24 5.58
CA SER A 15 39.15 -21.05 6.94
C SER A 15 38.88 -22.26 7.84
N LEU A 16 37.81 -23.02 7.61
CA LEU A 16 37.47 -24.20 8.40
C LEU A 16 38.37 -25.39 8.01
N ILE A 17 38.62 -25.58 6.71
CA ILE A 17 39.53 -26.62 6.21
C ILE A 17 40.94 -26.37 6.72
N ALA A 18 41.43 -25.13 6.63
CA ALA A 18 42.76 -24.76 7.12
C ALA A 18 42.96 -24.98 8.64
N HIS A 19 41.88 -24.96 9.43
CA HIS A 19 41.95 -25.07 10.89
C HIS A 19 41.66 -26.48 11.43
N LEU A 20 40.92 -27.31 10.67
CA LEU A 20 40.56 -28.67 11.08
C LEU A 20 41.45 -29.74 10.44
N VAL A 21 42.01 -29.49 9.25
CA VAL A 21 42.89 -30.44 8.56
C VAL A 21 44.33 -30.17 9.00
N PRO A 22 45.01 -31.13 9.66
CA PRO A 22 46.43 -30.99 10.00
C PRO A 22 47.29 -30.87 8.73
N ASN A 23 48.26 -29.95 8.73
CA ASN A 23 49.24 -29.87 7.65
C ASN A 23 50.37 -30.88 7.91
N ASP A 24 50.48 -31.90 7.05
CA ASP A 24 51.61 -32.83 7.08
C ASP A 24 52.88 -32.16 6.51
N PRO A 25 53.98 -32.04 7.29
CA PRO A 25 55.20 -31.33 6.85
C PRO A 25 56.01 -31.99 5.73
N HIS A 26 55.60 -33.17 5.26
CA HIS A 26 56.33 -34.00 4.30
C HIS A 26 55.60 -34.19 2.95
N GLU A 27 54.51 -33.46 2.73
CA GLU A 27 53.69 -33.57 1.52
C GLU A 27 54.04 -32.47 0.50
N ASP A 28 54.06 -32.81 -0.79
CA ASP A 28 54.29 -31.85 -1.88
C ASP A 28 53.15 -30.81 -1.94
N ASP A 29 53.49 -29.54 -2.22
CA ASP A 29 52.52 -28.43 -2.29
C ASP A 29 51.35 -28.71 -3.25
N ALA A 30 51.59 -29.47 -4.32
CA ALA A 30 50.55 -29.89 -5.27
C ALA A 30 49.56 -30.90 -4.67
N ALA A 31 50.05 -31.85 -3.87
CA ALA A 31 49.20 -32.83 -3.18
C ALA A 31 48.42 -32.19 -2.03
N ALA A 32 49.03 -31.21 -1.36
CA ALA A 32 48.35 -30.41 -0.34
C ALA A 32 47.18 -29.59 -0.92
N GLN A 33 47.36 -29.01 -2.10
CA GLN A 33 46.30 -28.30 -2.82
C GLN A 33 45.19 -29.26 -3.29
N GLU A 34 45.55 -30.43 -3.82
CA GLU A 34 44.56 -31.42 -4.27
C GLU A 34 43.71 -31.96 -3.10
N ARG A 35 44.32 -32.20 -1.93
CA ARG A 35 43.57 -32.52 -0.70
C ARG A 35 42.61 -31.40 -0.31
N HIS A 36 43.08 -30.15 -0.36
CA HIS A 36 42.26 -28.99 -0.02
C HIS A 36 41.04 -28.89 -0.96
N ASP A 37 41.26 -29.02 -2.27
CA ASP A 37 40.21 -28.93 -3.28
C ASP A 37 39.19 -30.07 -3.12
N ASN A 38 39.65 -31.30 -2.84
CA ASN A 38 38.77 -32.44 -2.55
C ASN A 38 37.93 -32.22 -1.27
N CYS A 39 38.51 -31.67 -0.21
CA CYS A 39 37.78 -31.32 1.01
C CYS A 39 36.75 -30.22 0.76
N PHE A 40 37.10 -29.23 -0.06
CA PHE A 40 36.21 -28.13 -0.43
C PHE A 40 35.01 -28.64 -1.25
N GLU A 41 35.23 -29.51 -2.23
CA GLU A 41 34.15 -30.13 -3.01
C GLU A 41 33.24 -31.00 -2.13
N LEU A 42 33.80 -31.75 -1.18
CA LEU A 42 33.01 -32.54 -0.23
C LEU A 42 32.09 -31.65 0.62
N VAL A 43 32.61 -30.57 1.20
CA VAL A 43 31.80 -29.65 2.02
C VAL A 43 30.72 -28.99 1.18
N LYS A 44 31.04 -28.59 -0.06
CA LYS A 44 30.08 -28.01 -1.00
C LYS A 44 28.96 -29.01 -1.34
N SER A 45 29.30 -30.27 -1.59
CA SER A 45 28.31 -31.32 -1.87
C SER A 45 27.33 -31.56 -0.70
N ILE A 46 27.80 -31.42 0.54
CA ILE A 46 26.98 -31.57 1.75
C ILE A 46 26.06 -30.37 1.95
N LEU A 47 26.54 -29.15 1.65
CA LEU A 47 25.74 -27.93 1.72
C LEU A 47 24.66 -27.87 0.62
N ASP A 48 24.95 -28.42 -0.57
CA ASP A 48 24.05 -28.40 -1.73
C ASP A 48 23.03 -29.58 -1.74
N ALA A 49 23.20 -30.57 -0.85
CA ALA A 49 22.24 -31.67 -0.70
C ALA A 49 20.88 -31.18 -0.15
N PRO A 50 19.73 -31.77 -0.58
CA PRO A 50 18.41 -31.33 -0.18
C PRO A 50 18.24 -31.42 1.35
N ALA A 51 17.93 -30.27 1.96
CA ALA A 51 17.85 -30.10 3.40
C ALA A 51 16.89 -31.11 4.05
N SER A 52 17.33 -31.71 5.15
CA SER A 52 16.46 -32.31 6.16
C SER A 52 15.35 -31.32 6.56
N PRO A 53 14.16 -31.80 6.96
CA PRO A 53 12.98 -30.97 7.14
C PRO A 53 13.28 -29.76 8.01
N ALA A 54 12.90 -28.57 7.53
CA ALA A 54 13.18 -27.28 8.16
C ALA A 54 12.68 -27.28 9.62
N ILE A 55 13.62 -27.49 10.55
CA ILE A 55 13.38 -27.33 11.98
C ILE A 55 13.00 -25.86 12.19
N SER A 56 11.81 -25.61 12.73
CA SER A 56 11.31 -24.27 13.01
C SER A 56 12.36 -23.47 13.76
N SER A 57 12.71 -22.29 13.24
CA SER A 57 13.77 -21.41 13.74
C SER A 57 13.35 -20.69 15.04
N ASP A 58 13.10 -21.44 16.11
CA ASP A 58 12.82 -20.87 17.43
C ASP A 58 14.10 -20.85 18.28
N VAL A 59 14.62 -19.65 18.52
CA VAL A 59 15.81 -19.39 19.34
C VAL A 59 15.66 -20.00 20.75
N ASN A 60 14.43 -20.01 21.29
CA ASN A 60 14.16 -20.52 22.63
C ASN A 60 14.24 -22.04 22.68
N HIS A 61 13.77 -22.75 21.64
CA HIS A 61 13.80 -24.19 21.57
C HIS A 61 15.24 -24.74 21.63
N ALA A 62 16.15 -24.17 20.84
CA ALA A 62 17.57 -24.56 20.88
C ALA A 62 18.20 -24.28 22.26
N SER A 63 17.84 -23.17 22.89
CA SER A 63 18.32 -22.84 24.24
C SER A 63 17.82 -23.82 25.31
N ASP A 64 16.58 -24.31 25.17
CA ASP A 64 15.96 -25.24 26.10
C ASP A 64 16.54 -26.65 25.94
N LEU A 65 16.89 -27.08 24.72
CA LEU A 65 17.62 -28.33 24.49
C LEU A 65 19.00 -28.31 25.20
N ILE A 66 19.75 -27.21 25.07
CA ILE A 66 21.05 -27.05 25.74
C ILE A 66 20.87 -27.02 27.26
N LYS A 67 19.87 -26.29 27.78
CA LYS A 67 19.57 -26.25 29.22
C LYS A 67 19.20 -27.64 29.74
N ARG A 68 18.33 -28.38 29.08
CA ARG A 68 17.94 -29.74 29.49
C ARG A 68 19.15 -30.67 29.55
N LYS A 69 20.02 -30.63 28.54
CA LYS A 69 21.27 -31.40 28.51
C LYS A 69 22.21 -31.01 29.65
N LEU A 70 22.44 -29.71 29.87
CA LEU A 70 23.27 -29.22 30.97
C LEU A 70 22.69 -29.52 32.35
N ILE A 71 21.36 -29.52 32.52
CA ILE A 71 20.70 -29.91 33.77
C ILE A 71 20.96 -31.39 34.08
N GLN A 72 20.98 -32.26 33.05
CA GLN A 72 21.28 -33.68 33.19
C GLN A 72 22.77 -33.94 33.50
N SER A 73 23.69 -33.17 32.89
CA SER A 73 25.14 -33.37 33.08
C SER A 73 25.69 -32.64 34.32
N ASN A 74 25.39 -31.34 34.48
CA ASN A 74 25.92 -30.47 35.53
C ASN A 74 25.00 -29.24 35.79
N PRO A 75 24.16 -29.23 36.85
CA PRO A 75 23.16 -28.20 37.08
C PRO A 75 23.74 -26.79 37.31
N SER A 76 24.97 -26.67 37.81
CA SER A 76 25.64 -25.38 38.00
C SER A 76 25.99 -24.68 36.68
N GLN A 77 26.31 -25.45 35.63
CA GLN A 77 26.61 -24.92 34.30
C GLN A 77 25.35 -24.48 33.56
N ALA A 78 24.20 -25.11 33.83
CA ALA A 78 22.91 -24.70 33.26
C ALA A 78 22.49 -23.28 33.70
N LEU A 79 22.72 -22.92 34.97
CA LEU A 79 22.47 -21.56 35.47
C LEU A 79 23.40 -20.54 34.83
N ARG A 80 24.69 -20.89 34.67
CA ARG A 80 25.67 -20.03 33.99
C ARG A 80 25.29 -19.82 32.52
N PHE A 81 24.85 -20.86 31.82
CA PHE A 81 24.36 -20.79 30.45
C PHE A 81 23.13 -19.88 30.33
N SER A 82 22.17 -19.97 31.26
CA SER A 82 21.00 -19.10 31.25
C SER A 82 21.37 -17.61 31.34
N ASN A 83 22.36 -17.26 32.16
CA ASN A 83 22.85 -15.88 32.26
C ASN A 83 23.56 -15.42 30.97
N LEU A 84 24.32 -16.29 30.32
CA LEU A 84 24.99 -16.00 29.05
C LEU A 84 23.98 -15.86 27.90
N TYR A 85 22.95 -16.70 27.87
CA TYR A 85 21.88 -16.62 26.88
C TYR A 85 21.12 -15.29 26.96
N THR A 86 20.79 -14.81 28.17
CA THR A 86 20.16 -13.49 28.35
C THR A 86 21.05 -12.35 27.83
N ARG A 87 22.37 -12.44 28.04
CA ARG A 87 23.34 -11.47 27.47
C ARG A 87 23.47 -11.58 25.95
N LEU A 88 23.36 -12.79 25.39
CA LEU A 88 23.38 -12.99 23.95
C LEU A 88 22.13 -12.40 23.28
N LEU A 89 20.97 -12.47 23.94
CA LEU A 89 19.73 -11.85 23.45
C LEU A 89 19.82 -10.32 23.39
N SER A 90 20.49 -9.68 24.36
CA SER A 90 20.61 -8.22 24.41
C SER A 90 21.60 -7.62 23.40
N LEU A 91 22.48 -8.42 22.79
CA LEU A 91 23.44 -7.93 21.79
C LEU A 91 22.82 -7.93 20.37
N PRO A 92 22.80 -6.79 19.65
CA PRO A 92 22.16 -6.67 18.33
C PRO A 92 23.03 -7.14 17.14
N VAL A 93 24.28 -7.56 17.38
CA VAL A 93 25.28 -7.83 16.32
C VAL A 93 25.02 -9.15 15.56
N LEU A 94 24.29 -10.10 16.15
CA LEU A 94 24.06 -11.45 15.59
C LEU A 94 22.63 -11.60 15.06
N GLY A 95 22.49 -11.71 13.73
CA GLY A 95 21.19 -11.86 13.06
C GLY A 95 20.56 -13.27 13.16
N GLN A 96 21.35 -14.34 13.19
CA GLN A 96 20.86 -15.73 13.23
C GLN A 96 21.35 -16.48 14.48
N LYS A 97 20.89 -16.06 15.67
CA LYS A 97 21.32 -16.60 16.97
C LYS A 97 20.97 -18.09 17.15
N TRP A 98 19.85 -18.54 16.59
CA TRP A 98 19.39 -19.93 16.67
C TRP A 98 20.36 -20.92 16.00
N ALA A 99 20.82 -20.62 14.78
CA ALA A 99 21.67 -21.52 14.01
C ALA A 99 23.01 -21.81 14.72
N ILE A 100 23.58 -20.79 15.37
CA ILE A 100 24.83 -20.92 16.13
C ILE A 100 24.62 -21.76 17.39
N LEU A 101 23.53 -21.53 18.13
CA LEU A 101 23.23 -22.33 19.31
C LEU A 101 22.96 -23.80 18.96
N TYR A 102 22.27 -24.04 17.85
CA TYR A 102 21.99 -25.39 17.39
C TYR A 102 23.26 -26.11 16.92
N LEU A 103 24.16 -25.42 16.22
CA LEU A 103 25.48 -25.95 15.85
C LEU A 103 26.29 -26.33 17.10
N LEU A 104 26.36 -25.44 18.08
CA LEU A 104 27.07 -25.71 19.35
C LEU A 104 26.45 -26.87 20.13
N TYR A 105 25.13 -27.05 20.07
CA TYR A 105 24.46 -28.19 20.67
C TYR A 105 24.89 -29.52 20.03
N GLN A 106 24.92 -29.57 18.69
CA GLN A 106 25.36 -30.76 17.96
C GLN A 106 26.85 -31.08 18.20
N LEU A 107 27.70 -30.06 18.23
CA LEU A 107 29.13 -30.22 18.50
C LEU A 107 29.43 -30.63 19.95
N GLY A 108 28.53 -30.32 20.89
CA GLY A 108 28.67 -30.71 22.30
C GLY A 108 28.55 -32.22 22.56
N ASP A 109 28.21 -33.04 21.55
CA ASP A 109 28.26 -34.52 21.61
C ASP A 109 29.53 -35.12 20.99
N SER A 110 30.41 -34.30 20.40
CA SER A 110 31.68 -34.79 19.84
C SER A 110 32.73 -34.98 20.93
N PRO A 111 33.42 -36.13 21.00
CA PRO A 111 34.58 -36.30 21.88
C PRO A 111 35.76 -35.41 21.43
N ASP A 112 36.59 -35.04 22.40
CA ASP A 112 37.76 -34.15 22.28
C ASP A 112 38.80 -34.76 21.29
N PRO A 113 39.36 -34.00 20.33
CA PRO A 113 40.24 -34.54 19.27
C PRO A 113 41.60 -35.07 19.75
N SER A 114 41.88 -35.07 21.05
CA SER A 114 43.14 -35.54 21.67
C SER A 114 43.04 -36.86 22.45
N GLU A 115 41.88 -37.53 22.51
CA GLU A 115 41.76 -38.90 23.06
C GLU A 115 41.71 -39.97 21.97
N PRO A 116 42.39 -41.14 22.14
CA PRO A 116 42.34 -42.21 21.15
C PRO A 116 40.96 -42.87 21.11
N LEU A 117 40.45 -43.08 19.89
CA LEU A 117 39.12 -43.63 19.60
C LEU A 117 38.88 -45.00 20.28
N PRO A 118 37.72 -45.24 20.92
CA PRO A 118 37.34 -46.57 21.37
C PRO A 118 36.96 -47.47 20.18
N LEU A 119 37.43 -48.71 20.20
CA LEU A 119 37.14 -49.77 19.23
C LEU A 119 35.71 -50.35 19.36
N VAL A 120 34.65 -49.55 19.19
CA VAL A 120 33.28 -50.07 18.90
C VAL A 120 32.48 -49.03 18.10
N PRO A 121 31.82 -49.39 16.98
CA PRO A 121 31.01 -48.46 16.21
C PRO A 121 29.70 -48.08 16.95
N PRO A 122 29.32 -46.79 17.02
CA PRO A 122 28.04 -46.37 17.59
C PRO A 122 26.87 -46.62 16.61
N LYS A 123 25.73 -47.05 17.18
CA LYS A 123 24.44 -47.28 16.49
C LYS A 123 23.81 -45.97 15.98
N PRO A 124 23.02 -46.01 14.89
CA PRO A 124 22.32 -44.84 14.36
C PRO A 124 21.22 -44.35 15.33
N PRO A 125 20.98 -43.02 15.43
CA PRO A 125 20.04 -42.44 16.36
C PRO A 125 18.58 -42.74 15.98
N GLN A 126 17.83 -43.24 16.96
CA GLN A 126 16.38 -43.39 16.91
C GLN A 126 15.71 -42.01 16.94
N THR A 127 14.88 -41.71 15.95
CA THR A 127 13.92 -40.60 15.96
C THR A 127 12.97 -40.73 17.15
N GLN A 128 13.22 -39.95 18.21
CA GLN A 128 12.25 -39.74 19.29
C GLN A 128 11.16 -38.78 18.82
N ARG A 129 9.93 -39.29 18.80
CA ARG A 129 8.69 -38.50 18.68
C ARG A 129 8.56 -37.58 19.90
N ASP A 130 8.30 -36.30 19.65
CA ASP A 130 7.93 -35.32 20.68
C ASP A 130 6.64 -35.70 21.41
N PRO A 131 6.59 -35.56 22.76
CA PRO A 131 5.40 -35.75 23.57
C PRO A 131 4.75 -34.40 23.92
N PHE A 132 4.10 -33.73 22.96
CA PHE A 132 3.15 -32.64 23.27
C PHE A 132 1.98 -32.58 22.28
N ARG A 133 1.15 -33.62 22.34
CA ARG A 133 -0.29 -33.53 22.00
C ARG A 133 -1.04 -34.60 22.81
N LYS A 134 -0.99 -34.45 24.14
CA LYS A 134 -1.77 -35.25 25.07
C LYS A 134 -2.11 -34.42 26.30
N HIS A 135 -3.03 -33.47 26.12
CA HIS A 135 -4.06 -33.10 27.10
C HIS A 135 -4.94 -31.99 26.52
N GLU A 136 -5.76 -32.36 25.53
CA GLU A 136 -7.12 -31.85 25.43
C GLU A 136 -7.88 -32.80 24.51
N ARG A 137 -9.08 -33.20 24.94
CA ARG A 137 -9.97 -34.21 24.35
C ARG A 137 -9.70 -35.67 24.76
N GLU A 138 -9.63 -35.91 26.06
CA GLU A 138 -10.45 -36.99 26.62
C GLU A 138 -11.80 -36.40 27.02
N ARG A 139 -12.76 -36.44 26.09
CA ARG A 139 -14.21 -36.44 26.35
C ARG A 139 -14.97 -36.65 25.04
N SER A 140 -14.89 -37.86 24.49
CA SER A 140 -15.98 -38.48 23.73
C SER A 140 -15.55 -39.86 23.21
N SER A 141 -16.46 -40.82 23.36
CA SER A 141 -16.55 -42.12 22.68
C SER A 141 -15.45 -43.15 22.95
N LYS A 142 -15.70 -43.94 24.00
CA LYS A 142 -15.64 -45.41 23.89
C LYS A 142 -16.62 -45.85 22.79
N ASN A 143 -16.13 -46.60 21.81
CA ASN A 143 -16.78 -47.76 21.15
C ASN A 143 -16.20 -47.96 19.74
N SER A 144 -15.31 -48.95 19.57
CA SER A 144 -15.39 -50.01 18.55
C SER A 144 -14.05 -50.76 18.43
N THR A 145 -14.18 -52.05 18.17
CA THR A 145 -13.18 -53.13 18.01
C THR A 145 -12.01 -52.85 17.05
N PRO A 146 -10.87 -53.56 17.21
CA PRO A 146 -9.72 -53.44 16.31
C PRO A 146 -9.98 -54.21 15.01
N ILE A 147 -9.90 -53.51 13.88
CA ILE A 147 -9.82 -54.09 12.53
C ILE A 147 -8.35 -54.45 12.27
N SER A 148 -8.11 -55.60 11.61
CA SER A 148 -6.78 -56.11 11.32
C SER A 148 -6.13 -55.37 10.15
N ARG A 149 -4.80 -55.27 10.18
CA ARG A 149 -3.89 -54.69 9.15
C ARG A 149 -4.09 -55.14 7.69
N GLN A 150 -4.99 -56.08 7.41
CA GLN A 150 -5.30 -56.52 6.04
C GLN A 150 -6.28 -55.60 5.30
N GLU A 151 -7.07 -54.78 6.01
CA GLU A 151 -7.97 -53.81 5.37
C GLU A 151 -7.25 -52.51 4.99
N GLU A 152 -6.15 -52.14 5.67
CA GLU A 152 -5.27 -51.01 5.28
C GLU A 152 -4.49 -51.32 3.99
N GLU A 153 -4.01 -52.56 3.82
CA GLU A 153 -3.29 -52.96 2.60
C GLU A 153 -4.23 -53.06 1.38
N GLN A 154 -5.51 -53.41 1.56
CA GLN A 154 -6.53 -53.37 0.49
C GLN A 154 -6.99 -51.94 0.15
N PHE A 155 -6.84 -51.00 1.07
CA PHE A 155 -7.17 -49.60 0.85
C PHE A 155 -6.08 -48.89 0.02
N ASP A 156 -4.81 -49.22 0.27
CA ASP A 156 -3.67 -48.67 -0.49
C ASP A 156 -3.57 -49.27 -1.91
N ASP A 157 -3.95 -50.54 -2.12
CA ASP A 157 -3.97 -51.18 -3.44
C ASP A 157 -5.13 -50.70 -4.35
N ALA A 158 -6.16 -50.06 -3.78
CA ALA A 158 -7.28 -49.50 -4.54
C ALA A 158 -6.94 -48.14 -5.21
N PHE A 159 -5.83 -47.52 -4.82
CA PHE A 159 -5.45 -46.15 -5.24
C PHE A 159 -4.04 -46.04 -5.88
N ALA A 160 -3.40 -47.17 -6.22
CA ALA A 160 -2.22 -47.18 -7.09
C ALA A 160 -2.57 -46.78 -8.55
N PRO A 161 -1.62 -46.20 -9.32
CA PRO A 161 -1.92 -45.53 -10.60
C PRO A 161 -2.38 -46.43 -11.75
N GLU A 162 -2.39 -47.76 -11.58
CA GLU A 162 -3.07 -48.70 -12.47
C GLU A 162 -4.24 -49.37 -11.73
N GLY A 163 -5.43 -48.76 -11.77
CA GLY A 163 -6.62 -49.32 -11.11
C GLY A 163 -7.00 -50.74 -11.57
N LEU A 164 -7.61 -51.50 -10.64
CA LEU A 164 -8.27 -52.81 -10.76
C LEU A 164 -8.28 -53.49 -12.15
N LYS A 165 -7.21 -54.20 -12.48
CA LYS A 165 -7.26 -55.33 -13.41
C LYS A 165 -7.21 -56.63 -12.61
N ASN A 166 -8.35 -57.34 -12.65
CA ASN A 166 -8.58 -58.73 -12.26
C ASN A 166 -9.27 -58.93 -10.90
N PHE A 167 -10.54 -59.37 -10.98
CA PHE A 167 -11.22 -60.04 -9.88
C PHE A 167 -10.51 -61.36 -9.56
N PRO A 168 -10.22 -61.67 -8.29
CA PRO A 168 -9.72 -62.99 -7.91
C PRO A 168 -10.85 -64.04 -7.91
N PRO A 169 -10.59 -65.26 -8.40
CA PRO A 169 -11.52 -66.38 -8.30
C PRO A 169 -11.56 -66.95 -6.86
N ASN A 170 -12.70 -67.55 -6.54
CA ASN A 170 -13.03 -68.20 -5.26
C ASN A 170 -11.87 -69.00 -4.64
N HIS A 171 -11.53 -68.64 -3.40
CA HIS A 171 -10.70 -69.44 -2.52
C HIS A 171 -11.46 -70.72 -2.12
N ASN A 172 -10.91 -71.89 -2.42
CA ASN A 172 -11.17 -73.07 -1.61
C ASN A 172 -9.85 -73.69 -1.17
N LYS A 173 -9.73 -73.87 0.14
CA LYS A 173 -8.55 -74.30 0.88
C LYS A 173 -8.15 -75.73 0.50
N ASN A 174 -6.85 -75.99 0.30
CA ASN A 174 -6.08 -76.89 1.17
C ASN A 174 -4.63 -77.06 0.74
N SER A 175 -3.74 -76.75 1.71
CA SER A 175 -2.51 -77.46 2.08
C SER A 175 -1.46 -77.86 1.03
N LYS A 176 -0.26 -77.32 1.30
CA LYS A 176 1.08 -77.90 1.12
C LYS A 176 1.66 -77.93 -0.30
N SER A 177 2.60 -77.01 -0.54
CA SER A 177 3.73 -77.23 -1.44
C SER A 177 5.00 -77.38 -0.61
N ILE A 178 5.70 -78.50 -0.80
CA ILE A 178 7.16 -78.57 -0.67
C ILE A 178 7.67 -78.86 -2.08
N ASP A 179 8.45 -77.91 -2.56
CA ASP A 179 9.60 -77.99 -3.44
C ASP A 179 9.59 -78.66 -4.83
N GLU A 180 10.22 -77.89 -5.73
CA GLU A 180 11.14 -78.28 -6.80
C GLU A 180 10.62 -78.62 -8.21
N ARG A 181 10.84 -77.62 -9.07
CA ARG A 181 11.62 -77.66 -10.33
C ARG A 181 11.34 -78.77 -11.36
N GLU A 182 10.89 -78.27 -12.52
CA GLU A 182 11.46 -78.54 -13.85
C GLU A 182 11.73 -80.01 -14.24
N LYS A 183 10.90 -80.56 -15.13
CA LYS A 183 11.24 -80.77 -16.56
C LYS A 183 10.26 -81.69 -17.29
N ASP A 184 10.14 -81.38 -18.57
CA ASP A 184 9.87 -82.28 -19.70
C ASP A 184 8.45 -82.88 -19.82
N SER A 185 7.59 -82.31 -20.66
CA SER A 185 7.62 -82.31 -22.14
C SER A 185 7.06 -83.61 -22.75
N GLU A 186 6.06 -83.40 -23.61
CA GLU A 186 5.56 -84.33 -24.62
C GLU A 186 4.85 -85.61 -24.16
N LYS A 187 3.57 -85.46 -23.80
CA LYS A 187 2.47 -86.38 -24.16
C LYS A 187 1.16 -85.87 -23.56
N GLU A 188 0.43 -84.99 -24.25
CA GLU A 188 -1.03 -84.81 -24.08
C GLU A 188 -1.63 -83.79 -25.08
N LYS A 189 -1.33 -83.96 -26.38
CA LYS A 189 -2.20 -83.45 -27.45
C LYS A 189 -3.17 -84.56 -27.83
N GLU A 190 -4.26 -84.75 -27.07
CA GLU A 190 -5.50 -85.39 -27.60
C GLU A 190 -6.73 -85.39 -26.66
N LYS A 191 -6.66 -84.89 -25.42
CA LYS A 191 -7.82 -84.94 -24.47
C LYS A 191 -8.39 -83.60 -24.01
N ALA A 192 -8.03 -82.48 -24.63
CA ALA A 192 -8.54 -81.14 -24.27
C ALA A 192 -9.60 -80.55 -25.24
N ALA A 193 -10.09 -81.33 -26.21
CA ALA A 193 -11.04 -80.82 -27.21
C ALA A 193 -12.53 -81.02 -26.85
N ASP A 194 -12.87 -81.87 -25.88
CA ASP A 194 -14.26 -82.31 -25.66
C ASP A 194 -14.99 -81.58 -24.52
N GLY A 195 -14.27 -81.03 -23.53
CA GLY A 195 -14.87 -80.26 -22.43
C GLY A 195 -15.35 -78.85 -22.81
N ALA A 196 -14.82 -78.27 -23.89
CA ALA A 196 -15.18 -76.91 -24.32
C ALA A 196 -16.48 -76.83 -25.15
N LYS A 197 -17.05 -77.98 -25.57
CA LYS A 197 -18.28 -78.03 -26.37
C LYS A 197 -19.55 -78.08 -25.52
N THR A 198 -19.50 -78.66 -24.32
CA THR A 198 -20.66 -78.83 -23.44
C THR A 198 -21.06 -77.52 -22.74
N ASP A 199 -20.11 -76.70 -22.31
CA ASP A 199 -20.39 -75.40 -21.68
C ASP A 199 -20.92 -74.37 -22.69
N LYS A 200 -20.40 -74.37 -23.93
CA LYS A 200 -20.95 -73.54 -25.01
C LYS A 200 -22.40 -73.89 -25.34
N ARG A 201 -22.79 -75.16 -25.18
CA ARG A 201 -24.15 -75.64 -25.46
C ARG A 201 -25.15 -75.22 -24.38
N GLN A 202 -24.76 -75.20 -23.11
CA GLN A 202 -25.62 -74.72 -22.02
C GLN A 202 -25.81 -73.19 -22.02
N VAL A 203 -24.75 -72.43 -22.35
CA VAL A 203 -24.84 -70.97 -22.52
C VAL A 203 -25.71 -70.62 -23.74
N ASN A 204 -25.61 -71.39 -24.83
CA ASN A 204 -26.48 -71.25 -25.99
C ASN A 204 -27.94 -71.66 -25.72
N LEU A 205 -28.20 -72.62 -24.83
CA LEU A 205 -29.55 -73.03 -24.46
C LEU A 205 -30.25 -71.98 -23.59
N LYS A 206 -29.54 -71.38 -22.63
CA LYS A 206 -30.06 -70.24 -21.84
C LYS A 206 -30.28 -68.99 -22.70
N SER A 207 -29.42 -68.73 -23.69
CA SER A 207 -29.60 -67.59 -24.59
C SER A 207 -30.73 -67.76 -25.60
N THR A 208 -31.03 -69.00 -26.01
CA THR A 208 -32.20 -69.32 -26.86
C THR A 208 -33.51 -69.29 -26.07
N LEU A 209 -33.57 -69.83 -24.84
CA LEU A 209 -34.77 -69.76 -24.00
C LEU A 209 -35.13 -68.32 -23.54
N LEU A 210 -34.13 -67.43 -23.49
CA LEU A 210 -34.33 -65.99 -23.28
C LEU A 210 -34.67 -65.21 -24.57
N ALA A 211 -34.55 -65.85 -25.74
CA ALA A 211 -34.97 -65.28 -27.03
C ALA A 211 -36.46 -65.56 -27.30
N ASP A 212 -36.98 -66.71 -26.87
CA ASP A 212 -38.41 -67.06 -27.03
C ASP A 212 -39.36 -66.21 -26.15
N ASN A 213 -38.84 -65.47 -25.18
CA ASN A 213 -39.61 -64.53 -24.33
C ASN A 213 -39.44 -63.06 -24.74
N TYR A 214 -38.83 -62.76 -25.89
CA TYR A 214 -38.67 -61.38 -26.36
C TYR A 214 -39.96 -60.93 -27.07
N VAL A 215 -40.72 -60.04 -26.42
CA VAL A 215 -41.80 -59.31 -27.10
C VAL A 215 -41.15 -58.49 -28.22
N GLU A 216 -41.61 -58.65 -29.46
CA GLU A 216 -41.23 -57.78 -30.57
C GLU A 216 -41.52 -56.32 -30.17
N ILE A 217 -40.45 -55.56 -29.96
CA ILE A 217 -40.55 -54.17 -29.55
C ILE A 217 -40.76 -53.38 -30.83
N ASP A 218 -41.90 -52.71 -30.92
CA ASP A 218 -42.27 -51.88 -32.07
C ASP A 218 -42.23 -50.41 -31.60
N PRO A 219 -41.19 -49.61 -31.96
CA PRO A 219 -40.08 -49.85 -32.89
C PRO A 219 -38.89 -50.65 -32.32
N SER A 220 -38.18 -51.38 -33.19
CA SER A 220 -37.04 -52.23 -32.82
C SER A 220 -35.82 -51.44 -32.35
N GLU A 221 -34.98 -52.06 -31.48
CA GLU A 221 -33.76 -51.42 -30.96
C GLU A 221 -32.80 -50.99 -32.07
N THR A 222 -32.78 -51.69 -33.21
CA THR A 222 -31.93 -51.34 -34.37
C THR A 222 -32.40 -50.07 -35.08
N VAL A 223 -33.72 -49.83 -35.15
CA VAL A 223 -34.29 -48.58 -35.68
C VAL A 223 -34.02 -47.42 -34.71
N LEU A 224 -34.17 -47.64 -33.40
CA LEU A 224 -33.82 -46.65 -32.38
C LEU A 224 -32.34 -46.28 -32.40
N LEU A 225 -31.44 -47.26 -32.57
CA LEU A 225 -30.00 -47.03 -32.68
C LEU A 225 -29.63 -46.27 -33.96
N ARG A 226 -30.32 -46.52 -35.08
CA ARG A 226 -30.09 -45.77 -36.33
C ARG A 226 -30.48 -44.29 -36.20
N ASP A 227 -31.54 -44.02 -35.45
CA ASP A 227 -32.10 -42.69 -35.27
C ASP A 227 -31.40 -41.88 -34.15
N LEU A 228 -30.68 -42.55 -33.25
CA LEU A 228 -30.02 -41.95 -32.07
C LEU A 228 -28.94 -40.89 -32.38
N PRO A 229 -28.04 -41.06 -33.37
CA PRO A 229 -27.09 -40.01 -33.72
C PRO A 229 -27.76 -38.71 -34.18
N PHE A 230 -28.87 -38.80 -34.91
CA PHE A 230 -29.63 -37.63 -35.36
C PHE A 230 -30.28 -36.90 -34.19
N THR A 231 -30.83 -37.64 -33.22
CA THR A 231 -31.41 -37.03 -32.01
C THR A 231 -30.34 -36.38 -31.13
N LEU A 232 -29.17 -37.01 -30.96
CA LEU A 232 -28.03 -36.41 -30.23
C LEU A 232 -27.49 -35.14 -30.90
N GLN A 233 -27.61 -35.00 -32.23
CA GLN A 233 -27.30 -33.77 -32.97
C GLN A 233 -28.39 -32.69 -32.85
N GLY A 234 -29.50 -32.96 -32.16
CA GLY A 234 -30.63 -32.04 -32.02
C GLY A 234 -31.56 -31.98 -33.24
N LEU A 235 -31.45 -32.95 -34.16
CA LEU A 235 -32.31 -33.09 -35.32
C LEU A 235 -33.47 -34.07 -35.04
N SER A 236 -34.66 -33.75 -35.55
CA SER A 236 -35.83 -34.64 -35.39
C SER A 236 -35.64 -35.90 -36.20
N SER A 237 -35.74 -37.06 -35.55
CA SER A 237 -35.71 -38.37 -36.22
C SER A 237 -37.13 -38.91 -36.42
N THR A 238 -37.25 -39.97 -37.23
CA THR A 238 -38.53 -40.62 -37.53
C THR A 238 -39.20 -41.27 -36.32
N THR A 239 -38.41 -41.73 -35.35
CA THR A 239 -38.91 -42.39 -34.12
C THR A 239 -38.98 -41.48 -32.90
N LEU A 240 -38.26 -40.36 -32.89
CA LEU A 240 -38.16 -39.41 -31.77
C LEU A 240 -38.32 -37.97 -32.28
N PRO A 241 -39.54 -37.55 -32.66
CA PRO A 241 -39.77 -36.17 -33.09
C PRO A 241 -39.70 -35.19 -31.90
N PHE A 242 -39.11 -34.02 -32.15
CA PHE A 242 -39.12 -32.92 -31.18
C PHE A 242 -40.42 -32.11 -31.34
N SER A 243 -41.33 -32.18 -30.36
CA SER A 243 -42.58 -31.39 -30.39
C SER A 243 -42.40 -29.92 -29.99
N ARG A 244 -41.42 -29.60 -29.14
CA ARG A 244 -41.03 -28.25 -28.70
C ARG A 244 -39.50 -28.17 -28.57
N PRO A 245 -38.88 -26.98 -28.50
CA PRO A 245 -37.44 -26.86 -28.24
C PRO A 245 -36.97 -27.65 -27.01
N ASP A 246 -37.83 -27.82 -26.00
CA ASP A 246 -37.49 -28.45 -24.72
C ASP A 246 -38.14 -29.84 -24.49
N THR A 247 -38.87 -30.41 -25.46
CA THR A 247 -39.58 -31.68 -25.25
C THR A 247 -39.47 -32.65 -26.43
N ILE A 248 -39.08 -33.88 -26.13
CA ILE A 248 -39.08 -35.02 -27.06
C ILE A 248 -40.33 -35.86 -26.80
N THR A 249 -41.06 -36.22 -27.85
CA THR A 249 -42.19 -37.15 -27.74
C THR A 249 -41.69 -38.58 -27.93
N LEU A 250 -41.91 -39.42 -26.91
CA LEU A 250 -41.57 -40.85 -26.93
C LEU A 250 -42.76 -41.68 -27.44
N PRO A 251 -42.53 -42.76 -28.20
CA PRO A 251 -43.59 -43.69 -28.61
C PRO A 251 -44.25 -44.37 -27.39
N PRO A 252 -45.59 -44.44 -27.32
CA PRO A 252 -46.33 -45.03 -26.18
C PRO A 252 -46.28 -46.56 -26.11
N THR A 253 -45.71 -47.24 -27.11
CA THR A 253 -45.67 -48.71 -27.26
C THR A 253 -44.45 -49.37 -26.62
N LEU A 254 -43.54 -48.59 -26.00
CA LEU A 254 -42.26 -49.09 -25.51
C LEU A 254 -42.31 -49.63 -24.07
N PRO A 255 -41.55 -50.70 -23.75
CA PRO A 255 -41.39 -51.18 -22.38
C PRO A 255 -40.75 -50.14 -21.44
N SER A 256 -41.16 -50.12 -20.17
CA SER A 256 -40.66 -49.17 -19.15
C SER A 256 -39.13 -49.10 -18.99
N PRO A 257 -38.33 -50.19 -19.14
CA PRO A 257 -36.88 -50.09 -19.08
C PRO A 257 -36.26 -49.35 -20.26
N ILE A 258 -36.84 -49.46 -21.46
CA ILE A 258 -36.37 -48.76 -22.66
C ILE A 258 -36.77 -47.31 -22.61
N ILE A 259 -37.96 -47.00 -22.10
CA ILE A 259 -38.38 -45.62 -21.82
C ILE A 259 -37.39 -44.96 -20.85
N SER A 260 -36.96 -45.65 -19.79
CA SER A 260 -35.95 -45.12 -18.87
C SER A 260 -34.60 -44.83 -19.55
N LEU A 261 -34.15 -45.69 -20.47
CA LEU A 261 -32.91 -45.46 -21.23
C LEU A 261 -33.07 -44.34 -22.27
N LEU A 262 -34.24 -44.23 -22.91
CA LEU A 262 -34.51 -43.14 -23.85
C LEU A 262 -34.59 -41.79 -23.13
N HIS A 263 -35.13 -41.74 -21.89
CA HIS A 263 -35.09 -40.53 -21.07
C HIS A 263 -33.65 -40.08 -20.77
N THR A 264 -32.73 -41.01 -20.47
CA THR A 264 -31.33 -40.64 -20.22
C THR A 264 -30.59 -40.21 -21.49
N VAL A 265 -30.98 -40.73 -22.67
CA VAL A 265 -30.44 -40.28 -23.97
C VAL A 265 -31.10 -38.98 -24.46
N ALA A 266 -32.35 -38.72 -24.06
CA ALA A 266 -33.07 -37.50 -24.43
C ALA A 266 -32.46 -36.26 -23.77
N GLU A 267 -31.99 -36.36 -22.53
CA GLU A 267 -31.37 -35.25 -21.81
C GLU A 267 -30.22 -34.54 -22.56
N PRO A 268 -29.17 -35.21 -23.04
CA PRO A 268 -28.08 -34.55 -23.75
C PRO A 268 -28.53 -33.87 -25.05
N SER A 269 -29.53 -34.43 -25.75
CA SER A 269 -30.07 -33.82 -26.96
C SER A 269 -30.84 -32.51 -26.70
N LEU A 270 -31.56 -32.43 -25.58
CA LEU A 270 -32.24 -31.21 -25.15
C LEU A 270 -31.24 -30.13 -24.70
N LEU A 271 -30.25 -30.53 -23.90
CA LEU A 271 -29.18 -29.64 -23.45
C LEU A 271 -28.37 -29.08 -24.63
N TYR A 272 -28.03 -29.93 -25.61
CA TYR A 272 -27.34 -29.52 -26.82
C TYR A 272 -28.12 -28.45 -27.59
N ARG A 273 -29.43 -28.67 -27.81
CA ARG A 273 -30.28 -27.72 -28.55
C ARG A 273 -30.39 -26.37 -27.83
N ARG A 274 -30.51 -26.38 -26.50
CA ARG A 274 -30.54 -25.16 -25.70
C ARG A 274 -29.23 -24.38 -25.78
N LEU A 275 -28.11 -25.09 -25.68
CA LEU A 275 -26.77 -24.48 -25.79
C LEU A 275 -26.48 -23.96 -27.20
N ASP A 276 -26.94 -24.64 -28.25
CA ASP A 276 -26.82 -24.18 -29.64
C ASP A 276 -27.58 -22.87 -29.89
N VAL A 277 -28.79 -22.73 -29.32
CA VAL A 277 -29.55 -21.46 -29.34
C VAL A 277 -28.79 -20.36 -28.59
N PHE A 278 -28.21 -20.68 -27.44
CA PHE A 278 -27.43 -19.73 -26.64
C PHE A 278 -26.17 -19.23 -27.38
N VAL A 279 -25.43 -20.12 -28.06
CA VAL A 279 -24.23 -19.77 -28.83
C VAL A 279 -24.56 -18.89 -30.03
N LYS A 280 -25.70 -19.13 -30.70
CA LYS A 280 -26.16 -18.33 -31.86
C LYS A 280 -26.73 -16.96 -31.47
N SER A 281 -27.07 -16.75 -30.21
CA SER A 281 -27.63 -15.49 -29.73
C SER A 281 -26.55 -14.39 -29.66
N PRO A 282 -26.81 -13.16 -30.14
CA PRO A 282 -25.82 -12.08 -30.13
C PRO A 282 -25.45 -11.67 -28.70
N ALA A 283 -24.16 -11.53 -28.45
CA ALA A 283 -23.60 -11.17 -27.16
C ALA A 283 -23.18 -9.70 -27.10
N GLN A 284 -23.63 -8.99 -26.07
CA GLN A 284 -23.06 -7.69 -25.68
C GLN A 284 -21.91 -7.93 -24.69
N GLY A 285 -20.71 -7.41 -24.97
CA GLY A 285 -19.53 -7.61 -24.12
C GLY A 285 -18.53 -8.64 -24.65
N LEU A 286 -17.24 -8.38 -24.47
CA LEU A 286 -16.12 -9.15 -24.98
C LEU A 286 -15.98 -10.49 -24.23
N LEU A 287 -16.15 -10.48 -22.91
CA LEU A 287 -16.13 -11.73 -22.12
C LEU A 287 -17.33 -12.62 -22.41
N ARG A 288 -18.51 -12.02 -22.65
CA ARG A 288 -19.72 -12.77 -23.04
C ARG A 288 -19.61 -13.40 -24.43
N GLN A 289 -18.89 -12.76 -25.35
CA GLN A 289 -18.52 -13.36 -26.64
C GLN A 289 -17.54 -14.51 -26.44
N SER A 290 -16.53 -14.33 -25.58
CA SER A 290 -15.55 -15.37 -25.27
C SER A 290 -16.19 -16.62 -24.66
N ILE A 291 -17.12 -16.48 -23.71
CA ILE A 291 -17.87 -17.62 -23.12
C ILE A 291 -18.66 -18.37 -24.19
N ARG A 292 -19.37 -17.65 -25.08
CA ARG A 292 -20.12 -18.31 -26.16
C ARG A 292 -19.20 -19.03 -27.15
N ALA A 293 -18.04 -18.45 -27.46
CA ALA A 293 -17.03 -19.09 -28.29
C ALA A 293 -16.47 -20.37 -27.63
N ALA A 294 -16.16 -20.31 -26.34
CA ALA A 294 -15.66 -21.45 -25.56
C ALA A 294 -16.70 -22.59 -25.47
N ILE A 295 -17.97 -22.26 -25.16
CA ILE A 295 -19.06 -23.23 -25.18
C ILE A 295 -19.24 -23.79 -26.61
N GLY A 296 -19.15 -22.95 -27.64
CA GLY A 296 -19.20 -23.39 -29.03
C GLY A 296 -18.09 -24.37 -29.42
N GLU A 297 -16.88 -24.20 -28.88
CA GLU A 297 -15.76 -25.13 -29.09
C GLU A 297 -16.01 -26.49 -28.41
N GLU A 298 -16.51 -26.49 -27.18
CA GLU A 298 -16.90 -27.71 -26.47
C GLU A 298 -18.10 -28.42 -27.13
N LEU A 299 -19.06 -27.67 -27.67
CA LEU A 299 -20.16 -28.25 -28.47
C LEU A 299 -19.65 -28.91 -29.75
N ARG A 300 -18.60 -28.39 -30.39
CA ARG A 300 -17.95 -29.07 -31.53
C ARG A 300 -17.24 -30.34 -31.09
N SER A 301 -16.60 -30.35 -29.93
CA SER A 301 -16.01 -31.56 -29.33
C SER A 301 -17.08 -32.63 -29.08
N TYR A 302 -18.25 -32.22 -28.56
CA TYR A 302 -19.40 -33.11 -28.41
C TYR A 302 -19.89 -33.68 -29.76
N LEU A 303 -20.02 -32.85 -30.80
CA LEU A 303 -20.40 -33.34 -32.13
C LEU A 303 -19.37 -34.32 -32.72
N SER A 304 -18.08 -34.12 -32.45
CA SER A 304 -17.02 -35.07 -32.82
C SER A 304 -17.23 -36.42 -32.12
N LEU A 305 -17.54 -36.42 -30.83
CA LEU A 305 -17.91 -37.64 -30.10
C LEU A 305 -19.13 -38.32 -30.73
N VAL A 306 -20.18 -37.58 -31.06
CA VAL A 306 -21.37 -38.11 -31.72
C VAL A 306 -21.03 -38.73 -33.09
N ALA A 307 -20.14 -38.13 -33.87
CA ALA A 307 -19.68 -38.67 -35.14
C ALA A 307 -18.90 -40.00 -34.96
N THR A 308 -18.09 -40.13 -33.92
CA THR A 308 -17.42 -41.41 -33.60
C THR A 308 -18.42 -42.49 -33.21
N LEU A 309 -19.45 -42.13 -32.43
CA LEU A 309 -20.51 -43.02 -32.00
C LEU A 309 -21.39 -43.46 -33.18
N GLU A 310 -21.71 -42.54 -34.09
CA GLU A 310 -22.38 -42.83 -35.37
C GLU A 310 -21.57 -43.83 -36.21
N GLY A 311 -20.24 -43.62 -36.31
CA GLY A 311 -19.36 -44.54 -37.01
C GLY A 311 -19.34 -45.95 -36.40
N GLN A 312 -19.39 -46.06 -35.07
CA GLN A 312 -19.49 -47.35 -34.37
C GLN A 312 -20.86 -48.01 -34.56
N ILE A 313 -21.95 -47.23 -34.52
CA ILE A 313 -23.31 -47.73 -34.78
C ILE A 313 -23.43 -48.24 -36.22
N ARG A 314 -22.96 -47.49 -37.22
CA ARG A 314 -23.02 -47.91 -38.63
C ARG A 314 -22.23 -49.20 -38.88
N LYS A 315 -21.04 -49.34 -38.29
CA LYS A 315 -20.24 -50.58 -38.35
C LYS A 315 -20.96 -51.75 -37.67
N ALA A 316 -21.51 -51.53 -36.48
CA ALA A 316 -22.25 -52.55 -35.75
C ALA A 316 -23.50 -53.01 -36.52
N LEU A 317 -24.28 -52.07 -37.06
CA LEU A 317 -25.47 -52.38 -37.88
C LEU A 317 -25.12 -53.15 -39.16
N SER A 318 -23.98 -52.88 -39.79
CA SER A 318 -23.52 -53.62 -40.98
C SER A 318 -23.04 -55.05 -40.70
N SER A 319 -22.74 -55.36 -39.44
CA SER A 319 -22.24 -56.68 -38.99
C SER A 319 -23.34 -57.60 -38.44
N LEU A 320 -24.60 -57.15 -38.45
CA LEU A 320 -25.74 -57.94 -37.98
C LEU A 320 -26.07 -59.04 -38.99
N ASP A 321 -26.15 -60.28 -38.50
CA ASP A 321 -26.64 -61.44 -39.25
C ASP A 321 -28.11 -61.65 -38.85
N GLU A 322 -29.02 -61.48 -39.81
CA GLU A 322 -30.48 -61.54 -39.65
C GLU A 322 -30.95 -62.93 -39.16
N SER A 323 -30.11 -63.96 -39.26
CA SER A 323 -30.42 -65.35 -38.93
C SER A 323 -30.13 -65.77 -37.48
N ALA A 324 -29.55 -64.89 -36.65
CA ALA A 324 -29.17 -65.21 -35.25
C ALA A 324 -30.22 -64.72 -34.22
N PRO A 325 -30.49 -65.46 -33.12
CA PRO A 325 -31.42 -65.00 -32.08
C PRO A 325 -30.91 -63.69 -31.47
N ARG A 326 -31.81 -62.69 -31.34
CA ARG A 326 -31.53 -61.27 -31.02
C ARG A 326 -30.77 -60.49 -32.11
N GLY A 327 -30.84 -60.91 -33.38
CA GLY A 327 -30.24 -60.21 -34.53
C GLY A 327 -28.72 -60.04 -34.45
N GLY A 328 -28.01 -60.80 -33.60
CA GLY A 328 -26.56 -60.66 -33.43
C GLY A 328 -26.09 -59.45 -32.61
N ILE A 329 -26.99 -58.67 -32.00
CA ILE A 329 -26.71 -57.42 -31.25
C ILE A 329 -25.64 -57.62 -30.15
N GLY A 330 -25.62 -58.80 -29.50
CA GLY A 330 -24.63 -59.13 -28.48
C GLY A 330 -23.20 -59.32 -28.99
N LYS A 331 -22.99 -59.66 -30.27
CA LYS A 331 -21.66 -59.81 -30.89
C LYS A 331 -21.12 -58.48 -31.44
N ALA A 332 -22.01 -57.59 -31.89
CA ALA A 332 -21.65 -56.27 -32.42
C ALA A 332 -21.25 -55.26 -31.31
N GLY A 333 -21.58 -55.56 -30.05
CA GLY A 333 -21.11 -54.81 -28.88
C GLY A 333 -21.73 -53.43 -28.69
N VAL A 334 -22.67 -53.00 -29.53
CA VAL A 334 -23.37 -51.71 -29.44
C VAL A 334 -24.83 -51.95 -29.05
N THR A 335 -25.20 -51.51 -27.85
CA THR A 335 -26.58 -51.57 -27.31
C THR A 335 -27.00 -50.20 -26.83
N LEU A 336 -28.30 -49.94 -26.70
CA LEU A 336 -28.81 -48.66 -26.22
C LEU A 336 -28.21 -48.29 -24.84
N LYS A 337 -28.05 -49.28 -23.95
CA LYS A 337 -27.41 -49.12 -22.64
C LYS A 337 -25.94 -48.72 -22.75
N ARG A 338 -25.20 -49.24 -23.73
CA ARG A 338 -23.79 -48.88 -23.94
C ARG A 338 -23.65 -47.46 -24.48
N CYS A 339 -24.54 -47.04 -25.37
CA CYS A 339 -24.60 -45.65 -25.84
C CYS A 339 -24.83 -44.67 -24.69
N VAL A 340 -25.72 -45.00 -23.74
CA VAL A 340 -25.92 -44.19 -22.52
C VAL A 340 -24.63 -44.03 -21.72
N VAL A 341 -23.85 -45.10 -21.56
CA VAL A 341 -22.56 -45.05 -20.84
C VAL A 341 -21.56 -44.16 -21.59
N TRP A 342 -21.47 -44.28 -22.91
CA TRP A 342 -20.59 -43.43 -23.73
C TRP A 342 -20.98 -41.95 -23.71
N THR A 343 -22.26 -41.64 -23.58
CA THR A 343 -22.72 -40.25 -23.48
C THR A 343 -22.62 -39.67 -22.07
N ARG A 344 -22.37 -40.48 -21.03
CA ARG A 344 -22.46 -40.04 -19.63
C ARG A 344 -21.52 -38.89 -19.29
N GLU A 345 -20.24 -38.97 -19.67
CA GLU A 345 -19.28 -37.90 -19.40
C GLU A 345 -19.65 -36.61 -20.15
N ALA A 346 -20.05 -36.74 -21.41
CA ALA A 346 -20.52 -35.62 -22.22
C ALA A 346 -21.80 -34.98 -21.63
N THR A 347 -22.72 -35.78 -21.08
CA THR A 347 -23.94 -35.26 -20.44
C THR A 347 -23.61 -34.42 -19.21
N MET A 348 -22.60 -34.81 -18.42
CA MET A 348 -22.15 -34.02 -17.28
C MET A 348 -21.57 -32.67 -17.72
N GLY A 349 -20.74 -32.65 -18.76
CA GLY A 349 -20.24 -31.41 -19.36
C GLY A 349 -21.35 -30.51 -19.91
N LEU A 350 -22.33 -31.08 -20.60
CA LEU A 350 -23.49 -30.35 -21.13
C LEU A 350 -24.36 -29.75 -20.01
N ARG A 351 -24.57 -30.47 -18.90
CA ARG A 351 -25.28 -29.94 -17.72
C ARG A 351 -24.55 -28.74 -17.12
N LEU A 352 -23.23 -28.86 -16.94
CA LEU A 352 -22.41 -27.78 -16.41
C LEU A 352 -22.42 -26.55 -17.32
N MET A 353 -22.28 -26.75 -18.65
CA MET A 353 -22.39 -25.65 -19.61
C MET A 353 -23.77 -25.00 -19.60
N SER A 354 -24.86 -25.77 -19.45
CA SER A 354 -26.22 -25.21 -19.34
C SER A 354 -26.37 -24.34 -18.09
N LEU A 355 -25.81 -24.78 -16.97
CA LEU A 355 -25.83 -24.01 -15.72
C LEU A 355 -24.99 -22.72 -15.85
N ILE A 356 -23.80 -22.81 -16.44
CA ILE A 356 -22.96 -21.63 -16.73
C ILE A 356 -23.69 -20.67 -17.67
N ALA A 357 -24.38 -21.18 -18.70
CA ALA A 357 -25.12 -20.36 -19.65
C ALA A 357 -26.26 -19.57 -18.96
N GLU A 358 -27.07 -20.23 -18.14
CA GLU A 358 -28.14 -19.59 -17.35
C GLU A 358 -27.61 -18.51 -16.41
N GLU A 359 -26.59 -18.85 -15.62
CA GLU A 359 -25.99 -17.92 -14.65
C GLU A 359 -25.26 -16.75 -15.34
N SER A 360 -24.73 -16.96 -16.56
CA SER A 360 -24.03 -15.94 -17.32
C SER A 360 -24.94 -14.81 -17.83
N GLU A 361 -26.26 -15.02 -17.93
CA GLU A 361 -27.19 -14.01 -18.42
C GLU A 361 -27.24 -12.79 -17.48
N SER A 362 -27.17 -13.03 -16.17
CA SER A 362 -27.27 -12.00 -15.12
C SER A 362 -25.96 -11.23 -14.85
N LYS A 363 -24.79 -11.85 -15.10
CA LYS A 363 -23.47 -11.35 -14.64
C LYS A 363 -22.68 -10.65 -15.75
N ARG A 364 -21.86 -9.65 -15.42
CA ARG A 364 -21.06 -8.89 -16.41
C ARG A 364 -19.57 -8.89 -16.08
N GLY A 365 -18.71 -8.79 -17.10
CA GLY A 365 -17.27 -8.62 -16.94
C GLY A 365 -16.62 -9.62 -15.97
N GLY A 366 -15.86 -9.11 -14.99
CA GLY A 366 -15.17 -9.91 -13.98
C GLY A 366 -16.07 -10.78 -13.09
N GLN A 367 -17.37 -10.51 -13.02
CA GLN A 367 -18.33 -11.38 -12.33
C GLN A 367 -18.52 -12.73 -13.05
N LEU A 368 -18.40 -12.74 -14.38
CA LEU A 368 -18.46 -13.96 -15.18
C LEU A 368 -17.23 -14.84 -14.96
N ILE A 369 -16.06 -14.22 -14.82
CA ILE A 369 -14.83 -14.91 -14.45
C ILE A 369 -14.98 -15.51 -13.06
N SER A 370 -15.51 -14.75 -12.11
CA SER A 370 -15.74 -15.22 -10.74
C SER A 370 -16.73 -16.39 -10.67
N LEU A 371 -17.77 -16.38 -11.53
CA LEU A 371 -18.72 -17.48 -11.66
C LEU A 371 -18.01 -18.77 -12.11
N VAL A 372 -17.26 -18.72 -13.22
CA VAL A 372 -16.58 -19.90 -13.77
C VAL A 372 -15.48 -20.40 -12.82
N HIS A 373 -14.72 -19.48 -12.23
CA HIS A 373 -13.74 -19.83 -11.21
C HIS A 373 -14.40 -20.46 -9.97
N GLY A 374 -15.57 -19.97 -9.56
CA GLY A 374 -16.38 -20.55 -8.49
C GLY A 374 -16.71 -22.02 -8.74
N PHE A 375 -17.04 -22.41 -9.99
CA PHE A 375 -17.26 -23.82 -10.31
C PHE A 375 -16.00 -24.67 -10.23
N SER A 376 -14.82 -24.09 -10.51
CA SER A 376 -13.55 -24.80 -10.31
C SER A 376 -13.22 -25.00 -8.82
N SER A 377 -13.37 -23.94 -8.02
CA SER A 377 -12.87 -23.93 -6.64
C SER A 377 -13.86 -24.46 -5.59
N SER A 378 -15.18 -24.41 -5.85
CA SER A 378 -16.20 -24.70 -4.83
C SER A 378 -16.93 -26.04 -4.99
N HIS A 379 -16.93 -26.67 -6.16
CA HIS A 379 -17.70 -27.89 -6.41
C HIS A 379 -17.03 -29.17 -5.89
N GLY A 380 -15.70 -29.24 -5.85
CA GLY A 380 -14.95 -30.40 -5.34
C GLY A 380 -14.89 -31.64 -6.24
N ASP A 381 -15.65 -31.69 -7.35
CA ASP A 381 -15.53 -32.75 -8.37
C ASP A 381 -14.37 -32.45 -9.34
N PRO A 382 -13.35 -33.33 -9.45
CA PRO A 382 -12.21 -33.15 -10.35
C PRO A 382 -12.60 -33.00 -11.83
N MET A 383 -13.67 -33.67 -12.28
CA MET A 383 -14.12 -33.57 -13.68
C MET A 383 -14.70 -32.18 -13.96
N VAL A 384 -15.49 -31.65 -13.03
CA VAL A 384 -16.05 -30.30 -13.11
C VAL A 384 -14.94 -29.26 -13.01
N ALA A 385 -13.98 -29.44 -12.11
CA ALA A 385 -12.83 -28.55 -11.97
C ALA A 385 -11.99 -28.52 -13.25
N ALA A 386 -11.60 -29.68 -13.79
CA ALA A 386 -10.82 -29.77 -15.02
C ALA A 386 -11.58 -29.18 -16.23
N PHE A 387 -12.91 -29.37 -16.30
CA PHE A 387 -13.73 -28.76 -17.34
C PHE A 387 -13.81 -27.23 -17.18
N ALA A 388 -14.05 -26.74 -15.96
CA ALA A 388 -14.12 -25.31 -15.67
C ALA A 388 -12.78 -24.60 -15.93
N GLU A 389 -11.65 -25.21 -15.58
CA GLU A 389 -10.31 -24.69 -15.87
C GLU A 389 -10.06 -24.57 -17.37
N ARG A 390 -10.37 -25.61 -18.14
CA ARG A 390 -10.27 -25.56 -19.61
C ARG A 390 -11.10 -24.42 -20.19
N LEU A 391 -12.35 -24.27 -19.74
CA LEU A 391 -13.22 -23.19 -20.20
C LEU A 391 -12.67 -21.81 -19.79
N LEU A 392 -12.14 -21.68 -18.57
CA LEU A 392 -11.62 -20.44 -18.01
C LEU A 392 -10.41 -19.90 -18.80
N VAL A 393 -9.55 -20.78 -19.33
CA VAL A 393 -8.44 -20.39 -20.22
C VAL A 393 -8.93 -19.59 -21.42
N HIS A 394 -10.04 -19.99 -22.04
CA HIS A 394 -10.59 -19.27 -23.19
C HIS A 394 -11.35 -18.01 -22.74
N VAL A 395 -12.17 -18.12 -21.69
CA VAL A 395 -13.00 -17.01 -21.18
C VAL A 395 -12.18 -15.80 -20.75
N THR A 396 -11.03 -16.03 -20.11
CA THR A 396 -10.15 -14.99 -19.58
C THR A 396 -9.22 -14.35 -20.62
N ARG A 397 -9.09 -14.87 -21.84
CA ARG A 397 -8.18 -14.28 -22.85
C ARG A 397 -8.38 -12.78 -23.05
N PRO A 398 -9.61 -12.28 -23.27
CA PRO A 398 -9.80 -10.85 -23.49
C PRO A 398 -9.51 -10.00 -22.24
N PHE A 399 -9.73 -10.57 -21.06
CA PHE A 399 -9.36 -9.93 -19.80
C PHE A 399 -7.84 -9.77 -19.66
N TYR A 400 -7.08 -10.83 -19.98
CA TYR A 400 -5.62 -10.80 -19.96
C TYR A 400 -5.03 -9.90 -21.06
N ASP A 401 -5.69 -9.77 -22.21
CA ASP A 401 -5.29 -8.83 -23.26
C ASP A 401 -5.46 -7.37 -22.81
N ILE A 402 -6.58 -7.04 -22.16
CA ILE A 402 -6.80 -5.71 -21.57
C ILE A 402 -5.77 -5.46 -20.46
N LEU A 403 -5.54 -6.45 -19.60
CA LEU A 403 -4.54 -6.37 -18.52
C LEU A 403 -3.13 -6.14 -19.05
N ARG A 404 -2.73 -6.86 -20.12
CA ARG A 404 -1.44 -6.71 -20.79
C ARG A 404 -1.25 -5.29 -21.30
N ARG A 405 -2.22 -4.74 -22.02
CA ARG A 405 -2.16 -3.36 -22.54
C ARG A 405 -2.09 -2.34 -21.40
N TRP A 406 -2.84 -2.56 -20.33
CA TRP A 406 -2.81 -1.67 -19.18
C TRP A 406 -1.46 -1.67 -18.45
N ILE A 407 -0.83 -2.83 -18.26
CA ILE A 407 0.45 -2.97 -17.55
C ILE A 407 1.63 -2.47 -18.40
N TYR A 408 1.64 -2.76 -19.70
CA TYR A 408 2.80 -2.50 -20.57
C TYR A 408 2.68 -1.25 -21.44
N ASP A 409 1.47 -0.88 -21.88
CA ASP A 409 1.23 0.27 -22.77
C ASP A 409 0.61 1.46 -22.01
N GLY A 410 -0.03 1.20 -20.86
CA GLY A 410 -0.68 2.21 -20.02
C GLY A 410 -1.99 2.73 -20.62
N GLU A 411 -2.54 2.03 -21.62
CA GLU A 411 -3.80 2.37 -22.28
C GLU A 411 -4.91 1.41 -21.86
N LEU A 412 -6.08 1.98 -21.51
CA LEU A 412 -7.27 1.21 -21.21
C LEU A 412 -8.17 1.19 -22.45
N LEU A 413 -8.18 0.06 -23.16
CA LEU A 413 -9.09 -0.18 -24.29
C LEU A 413 -10.21 -1.12 -23.86
N ASP A 414 -11.21 -0.56 -23.18
CA ASP A 414 -12.38 -1.29 -22.71
C ASP A 414 -13.70 -0.65 -23.18
N PRO A 415 -14.17 -0.98 -24.40
CA PRO A 415 -15.41 -0.42 -24.97
C PRO A 415 -16.67 -0.76 -24.17
N PHE A 416 -16.65 -1.82 -23.36
CA PHE A 416 -17.83 -2.36 -22.68
C PHE A 416 -17.79 -2.20 -21.16
N CYS A 417 -16.75 -1.57 -20.59
CA CYS A 417 -16.54 -1.41 -19.15
C CYS A 417 -16.61 -2.76 -18.40
N GLU A 418 -15.95 -3.79 -18.93
CA GLU A 418 -15.88 -5.13 -18.35
C GLU A 418 -14.68 -5.33 -17.42
N PHE A 419 -13.68 -4.43 -17.48
CA PHE A 419 -12.50 -4.43 -16.64
C PHE A 419 -12.75 -3.71 -15.31
N PHE A 420 -11.98 -4.06 -14.26
CA PHE A 420 -12.15 -3.47 -12.93
C PHE A 420 -11.57 -2.06 -12.80
N VAL A 421 -10.84 -1.56 -13.80
CA VAL A 421 -10.41 -0.16 -13.88
C VAL A 421 -11.34 0.56 -14.86
N LYS A 422 -11.95 1.65 -14.41
CA LYS A 422 -12.86 2.46 -15.20
C LYS A 422 -12.29 3.86 -15.38
N GLU A 423 -12.39 4.39 -16.59
CA GLU A 423 -12.16 5.80 -16.84
C GLU A 423 -13.38 6.61 -16.38
N GLN A 424 -13.16 7.58 -15.50
CA GLN A 424 -14.23 8.45 -15.04
C GLN A 424 -14.57 9.43 -16.17
N LYS A 425 -15.76 9.27 -16.78
CA LYS A 425 -16.25 10.24 -17.77
C LYS A 425 -16.26 11.62 -17.13
N GLN A 426 -15.46 12.54 -17.68
CA GLN A 426 -15.47 13.94 -17.28
C GLN A 426 -16.92 14.43 -17.32
N THR A 427 -17.45 14.78 -16.17
CA THR A 427 -18.68 15.57 -16.10
C THR A 427 -18.27 16.98 -16.52
N ASP A 428 -18.95 17.54 -17.52
CA ASP A 428 -18.69 18.84 -18.19
C ASP A 428 -18.75 20.08 -17.27
N GLU A 429 -18.61 19.94 -15.96
CA GLU A 429 -18.43 21.09 -15.07
C GLU A 429 -16.93 21.35 -14.85
N PRO A 430 -16.39 22.48 -15.34
CA PRO A 430 -15.03 22.88 -15.04
C PRO A 430 -14.99 23.31 -13.58
N LYS A 431 -14.74 22.36 -12.67
CA LYS A 431 -14.39 22.70 -11.30
C LYS A 431 -13.12 23.53 -11.35
N THR A 432 -13.23 24.77 -10.87
CA THR A 432 -12.18 25.78 -10.89
C THR A 432 -11.05 25.37 -9.92
N GLY A 433 -10.04 24.70 -10.46
CA GLY A 433 -8.82 24.26 -9.79
C GLY A 433 -8.21 23.17 -10.67
N GLY A 434 -6.91 23.21 -10.93
CA GLY A 434 -6.27 22.28 -11.87
C GLY A 434 -6.64 20.85 -11.49
N ASN A 435 -7.39 20.17 -12.37
CA ASN A 435 -7.73 18.77 -12.14
C ASN A 435 -6.42 18.03 -11.91
N SER A 436 -6.24 17.46 -10.72
CA SER A 436 -5.16 16.53 -10.47
C SER A 436 -5.36 15.38 -11.44
N VAL A 437 -4.66 15.45 -12.58
CA VAL A 437 -4.65 14.45 -13.66
C VAL A 437 -4.40 13.05 -13.09
N TRP A 438 -3.76 13.00 -11.92
CA TRP A 438 -3.48 11.83 -11.15
C TRP A 438 -4.71 11.28 -10.36
N GLU A 439 -5.59 12.07 -9.77
CA GLU A 439 -6.67 11.52 -8.92
C GLU A 439 -7.98 11.25 -9.67
N ASP A 440 -8.31 12.05 -10.69
CA ASP A 440 -9.67 12.08 -11.26
C ASP A 440 -9.87 11.23 -12.52
N LYS A 441 -8.82 10.62 -13.09
CA LYS A 441 -8.92 9.92 -14.39
C LYS A 441 -9.40 8.48 -14.31
N TYR A 442 -8.97 7.73 -13.29
CA TYR A 442 -9.21 6.29 -13.19
C TYR A 442 -9.74 5.91 -11.81
N GLU A 443 -10.75 5.05 -11.78
CA GLU A 443 -11.34 4.49 -10.56
C GLU A 443 -11.33 2.95 -10.61
N ILE A 444 -11.20 2.31 -9.45
CA ILE A 444 -11.33 0.85 -9.31
C ILE A 444 -12.78 0.50 -8.97
N ASP A 445 -13.44 -0.25 -9.85
CA ASP A 445 -14.75 -0.85 -9.60
C ASP A 445 -14.57 -2.20 -8.86
N LYS A 446 -14.98 -2.23 -7.59
CA LYS A 446 -14.85 -3.40 -6.72
C LYS A 446 -15.74 -4.57 -7.15
N ASP A 447 -16.87 -4.30 -7.81
CA ASP A 447 -17.84 -5.33 -8.19
C ASP A 447 -17.37 -6.12 -9.44
N MET A 448 -16.40 -5.57 -10.16
CA MET A 448 -15.83 -6.16 -11.38
C MET A 448 -14.47 -6.85 -11.14
N VAL A 449 -13.97 -6.87 -9.90
CA VAL A 449 -12.72 -7.59 -9.56
C VAL A 449 -12.98 -9.10 -9.56
N PRO A 450 -12.32 -9.89 -10.43
CA PRO A 450 -12.50 -11.33 -10.45
C PRO A 450 -11.97 -12.00 -9.19
N SER A 451 -12.62 -13.07 -8.72
CA SER A 451 -12.15 -13.87 -7.57
C SER A 451 -10.78 -14.53 -7.76
N ILE A 452 -10.28 -14.58 -8.99
CA ILE A 452 -8.93 -15.08 -9.34
C ILE A 452 -7.85 -14.14 -8.80
N ILE A 453 -8.19 -12.86 -8.60
CA ILE A 453 -7.25 -11.79 -8.29
C ILE A 453 -7.51 -11.25 -6.88
N THR A 454 -6.44 -11.04 -6.12
CA THR A 454 -6.53 -10.39 -4.80
C THR A 454 -6.74 -8.88 -4.95
N GLN A 455 -7.36 -8.26 -3.94
CA GLN A 455 -7.58 -6.81 -3.93
C GLN A 455 -6.26 -6.01 -4.00
N ASP A 456 -5.20 -6.53 -3.37
CA ASP A 456 -3.88 -5.89 -3.36
C ASP A 456 -3.23 -5.96 -4.75
N PHE A 457 -3.40 -7.08 -5.46
CA PHE A 457 -2.97 -7.21 -6.85
C PHE A 457 -3.70 -6.22 -7.75
N ALA A 458 -5.02 -6.09 -7.60
CA ALA A 458 -5.81 -5.12 -8.36
C ALA A 458 -5.32 -3.67 -8.12
N GLN A 459 -4.97 -3.33 -6.88
CA GLN A 459 -4.39 -2.03 -6.55
C GLN A 459 -3.01 -1.83 -7.20
N LYS A 460 -2.13 -2.84 -7.18
CA LYS A 460 -0.82 -2.76 -7.87
C LYS A 460 -0.99 -2.54 -9.36
N VAL A 461 -1.83 -3.33 -10.02
CA VAL A 461 -2.12 -3.20 -11.46
C VAL A 461 -2.68 -1.81 -11.79
N PHE A 462 -3.60 -1.31 -10.97
CA PHE A 462 -4.14 0.04 -11.11
C PHE A 462 -3.03 1.09 -11.05
N LEU A 463 -2.14 1.01 -10.07
CA LEU A 463 -1.02 1.94 -9.90
C LEU A 463 -0.01 1.87 -11.07
N ILE A 464 0.26 0.68 -11.60
CA ILE A 464 1.16 0.50 -12.76
C ILE A 464 0.62 1.29 -13.96
N GLY A 465 -0.60 0.98 -14.42
CA GLY A 465 -1.10 1.63 -15.63
C GLY A 465 -1.34 3.13 -15.44
N LYS A 466 -1.75 3.55 -14.24
CA LYS A 466 -1.82 4.97 -13.85
C LYS A 466 -0.45 5.66 -13.96
N SER A 467 0.60 5.05 -13.42
CA SER A 467 1.96 5.57 -13.48
C SER A 467 2.50 5.61 -14.90
N LEU A 468 2.17 4.61 -15.73
CA LEU A 468 2.65 4.52 -17.10
C LEU A 468 1.97 5.54 -18.01
N ASN A 469 0.65 5.74 -17.86
CA ASN A 469 -0.07 6.82 -18.53
C ASN A 469 0.52 8.19 -18.15
N PHE A 470 0.82 8.39 -16.87
CA PHE A 470 1.47 9.62 -16.41
C PHE A 470 2.85 9.83 -17.03
N ILE A 471 3.70 8.79 -17.11
CA ILE A 471 5.01 8.87 -17.78
C ILE A 471 4.84 9.25 -19.26
N ARG A 472 3.85 8.68 -19.93
CA ARG A 472 3.61 8.92 -21.35
C ARG A 472 3.14 10.34 -21.66
N HIS A 473 2.09 10.79 -20.97
CA HIS A 473 1.41 12.05 -21.27
C HIS A 473 1.94 13.24 -20.46
N SER A 474 2.33 13.04 -19.21
CA SER A 474 2.75 14.12 -18.32
C SER A 474 4.27 14.31 -18.29
N CYS A 475 5.04 13.22 -18.40
CA CYS A 475 6.51 13.30 -18.47
C CYS A 475 7.05 13.42 -19.91
N GLY A 476 6.22 13.17 -20.93
CA GLY A 476 6.61 13.21 -22.35
C GLY A 476 7.57 12.09 -22.77
N ASP A 477 7.70 11.03 -21.98
CA ASP A 477 8.66 9.93 -22.16
C ASP A 477 8.01 8.74 -22.90
N SER A 478 7.31 9.01 -24.00
CA SER A 478 6.56 7.99 -24.76
C SER A 478 7.47 6.91 -25.37
N GLN A 479 8.67 7.26 -25.83
CA GLN A 479 9.64 6.32 -26.40
C GLN A 479 10.08 5.24 -25.40
N TRP A 480 10.30 5.62 -24.14
CA TRP A 480 10.69 4.66 -23.11
C TRP A 480 9.57 3.64 -22.84
N VAL A 481 8.31 4.10 -22.84
CA VAL A 481 7.14 3.22 -22.67
C VAL A 481 7.03 2.23 -23.83
N GLU A 482 7.27 2.67 -25.06
CA GLU A 482 7.26 1.79 -26.24
C GLU A 482 8.38 0.75 -26.20
N ASP A 483 9.60 1.13 -25.79
CA ASP A 483 10.73 0.21 -25.67
C ASP A 483 10.53 -0.77 -24.50
N TYR A 484 9.96 -0.30 -23.40
CA TYR A 484 9.54 -1.12 -22.27
C TYR A 484 8.49 -2.16 -22.68
N SER A 485 7.45 -1.73 -23.40
CA SER A 485 6.42 -2.63 -23.93
C SER A 485 7.02 -3.69 -24.86
N LYS A 486 7.89 -3.29 -25.79
CA LYS A 486 8.57 -4.25 -26.68
C LYS A 486 9.43 -5.27 -25.93
N ALA A 487 10.18 -4.83 -24.91
CA ALA A 487 11.07 -5.71 -24.15
C ALA A 487 10.34 -6.62 -23.15
N ALA A 488 9.25 -6.13 -22.55
CA ALA A 488 8.57 -6.78 -21.45
C ALA A 488 7.27 -7.52 -21.84
N SER A 489 6.75 -7.30 -23.06
CA SER A 489 5.46 -7.85 -23.46
C SER A 489 5.48 -9.38 -23.63
N LYS A 490 5.03 -10.06 -22.58
CA LYS A 490 4.77 -11.51 -22.57
C LYS A 490 3.27 -11.76 -22.70
N GLU A 491 2.91 -12.87 -23.34
CA GLU A 491 1.50 -13.29 -23.41
C GLU A 491 1.08 -13.85 -22.05
N LEU A 492 0.06 -13.24 -21.44
CA LEU A 492 -0.46 -13.65 -20.14
C LEU A 492 -1.55 -14.71 -20.35
N ARG A 493 -1.43 -15.86 -19.68
CA ARG A 493 -2.39 -16.97 -19.76
C ARG A 493 -2.88 -17.38 -18.37
N TYR A 494 -4.08 -17.95 -18.33
CA TYR A 494 -4.63 -18.55 -17.12
C TYR A 494 -3.85 -19.81 -16.71
N GLY A 495 -3.64 -20.03 -15.40
CA GLY A 495 -2.86 -21.14 -14.82
C GLY A 495 -1.53 -20.72 -14.20
N ASP A 496 -1.06 -19.53 -14.56
CA ASP A 496 0.26 -18.99 -14.20
C ASP A 496 0.13 -17.83 -13.19
N THR A 497 -0.68 -17.99 -12.14
CA THR A 497 -0.99 -16.89 -11.19
C THR A 497 0.25 -16.44 -10.40
N ALA A 498 1.11 -17.37 -10.00
CA ALA A 498 2.34 -17.05 -9.26
C ALA A 498 3.40 -16.37 -10.13
N THR A 499 3.53 -16.77 -11.41
CA THR A 499 4.45 -16.13 -12.35
C THR A 499 3.94 -14.74 -12.75
N LEU A 500 2.62 -14.60 -12.90
CA LEU A 500 1.95 -13.33 -13.14
C LEU A 500 2.18 -12.32 -11.98
N GLU A 501 2.05 -12.75 -10.73
CA GLU A 501 2.34 -11.90 -9.56
C GLU A 501 3.81 -11.43 -9.57
N ALA A 502 4.75 -12.32 -9.86
CA ALA A 502 6.16 -11.98 -9.94
C ALA A 502 6.47 -10.96 -11.06
N TRP A 503 5.88 -11.15 -12.25
CA TRP A 503 6.05 -10.22 -13.37
C TRP A 503 5.43 -8.85 -13.08
N ILE A 504 4.31 -8.80 -12.38
CA ILE A 504 3.66 -7.56 -11.98
C ILE A 504 4.46 -6.83 -10.90
N ASP A 505 5.02 -7.56 -9.93
CA ASP A 505 5.92 -6.96 -8.94
C ASP A 505 7.20 -6.42 -9.58
N GLU A 506 7.74 -7.10 -10.59
CA GLU A 506 8.87 -6.62 -11.39
C GLU A 506 8.51 -5.38 -12.22
N ALA A 507 7.35 -5.40 -12.89
CA ALA A 507 6.83 -4.29 -13.66
C ALA A 507 6.56 -3.06 -12.78
N TYR A 508 5.98 -3.27 -11.61
CA TYR A 508 5.73 -2.24 -10.61
C TYR A 508 7.03 -1.59 -10.13
N LYS A 509 8.02 -2.40 -9.73
CA LYS A 509 9.33 -1.88 -9.28
C LYS A 509 10.04 -1.11 -10.39
N THR A 510 9.99 -1.60 -11.62
CA THR A 510 10.66 -0.97 -12.76
C THR A 510 10.01 0.36 -13.12
N THR A 511 8.68 0.37 -13.27
CA THR A 511 7.91 1.57 -13.63
C THR A 511 8.00 2.63 -12.53
N MET A 512 7.89 2.22 -11.26
CA MET A 512 8.00 3.16 -10.13
C MET A 512 9.41 3.72 -9.98
N LYS A 513 10.45 2.90 -10.14
CA LYS A 513 11.84 3.37 -10.13
C LYS A 513 12.08 4.38 -11.24
N ARG A 514 11.60 4.12 -12.46
CA ARG A 514 11.70 5.06 -13.59
C ARG A 514 10.96 6.36 -13.29
N LEU A 515 9.75 6.28 -12.75
CA LEU A 515 8.95 7.46 -12.40
C LEU A 515 9.69 8.35 -11.38
N ILE A 516 10.24 7.77 -10.32
CA ILE A 516 11.02 8.54 -9.32
C ILE A 516 12.27 9.14 -9.94
N ASP A 517 12.98 8.37 -10.78
CA ASP A 517 14.18 8.84 -11.48
C ASP A 517 13.87 10.03 -12.40
N LEU A 518 12.74 10.00 -13.12
CA LEU A 518 12.25 11.12 -13.91
C LEU A 518 11.88 12.33 -13.04
N MET A 519 11.17 12.11 -11.92
CA MET A 519 10.80 13.19 -11.01
C MET A 519 12.03 13.82 -10.33
N ALA A 520 13.06 13.04 -10.02
CA ALA A 520 14.28 13.50 -9.38
C ALA A 520 15.22 14.22 -10.37
N ASN A 521 15.49 13.62 -11.54
CA ASN A 521 16.51 14.13 -12.47
C ASN A 521 15.94 15.06 -13.54
N LYS A 522 14.78 14.72 -14.14
CA LYS A 522 14.22 15.51 -15.27
C LYS A 522 13.45 16.72 -14.77
N PHE A 523 12.71 16.55 -13.67
CA PHE A 523 11.84 17.58 -13.11
C PHE A 523 12.35 18.19 -11.80
N HIS A 524 13.56 17.83 -11.35
CA HIS A 524 14.21 18.39 -10.16
C HIS A 524 13.26 18.57 -8.97
N LEU A 525 12.38 17.59 -8.70
CA LEU A 525 11.31 17.72 -7.71
C LEU A 525 11.86 18.10 -6.32
N PHE A 526 13.00 17.53 -5.96
CA PHE A 526 13.64 17.83 -4.68
C PHE A 526 14.13 19.28 -4.61
N GLU A 527 14.67 19.83 -5.72
CA GLU A 527 15.04 21.25 -5.79
C GLU A 527 13.81 22.15 -5.66
N HIS A 528 12.69 21.79 -6.28
CA HIS A 528 11.44 22.55 -6.14
C HIS A 528 10.86 22.51 -4.72
N LEU A 529 10.88 21.35 -4.06
CA LEU A 529 10.47 21.24 -2.65
C LEU A 529 11.41 22.02 -1.72
N GLN A 530 12.71 21.97 -1.98
CA GLN A 530 13.70 22.75 -1.25
C GLN A 530 13.53 24.26 -1.50
N ALA A 531 13.21 24.68 -2.72
CA ALA A 531 12.89 26.06 -3.05
C ALA A 531 11.64 26.55 -2.32
N LEU A 532 10.58 25.73 -2.26
CA LEU A 532 9.38 26.05 -1.46
C LEU A 532 9.73 26.27 0.01
N LYS A 533 10.63 25.44 0.59
CA LYS A 533 11.13 25.66 1.95
C LYS A 533 11.96 26.96 2.06
N ASN A 534 12.90 27.17 1.15
CA ASN A 534 13.84 28.29 1.20
C ASN A 534 13.14 29.64 1.06
N TYR A 535 12.22 29.76 0.08
CA TYR A 535 11.56 31.02 -0.27
C TYR A 535 10.20 31.19 0.42
N ILE A 536 9.30 30.19 0.35
CA ILE A 536 7.92 30.31 0.87
C ILE A 536 7.85 30.04 2.38
N LEU A 537 8.73 29.21 2.95
CA LEU A 537 8.84 29.01 4.40
C LEU A 537 9.93 29.87 5.06
N LEU A 538 10.53 30.80 4.32
CA LEU A 538 11.54 31.74 4.81
C LEU A 538 12.80 31.06 5.39
N GLY A 539 13.22 29.93 4.81
CA GLY A 539 14.45 29.23 5.21
C GLY A 539 15.73 30.00 4.88
N GLN A 540 15.77 30.73 3.77
CA GLN A 540 16.92 31.57 3.38
C GLN A 540 16.80 32.97 3.98
N GLY A 541 17.44 33.17 5.14
CA GLY A 541 17.34 34.42 5.89
C GLY A 541 18.01 35.63 5.23
N ASP A 542 19.07 35.43 4.45
CA ASP A 542 19.79 36.48 3.73
C ASP A 542 18.96 37.11 2.61
N PHE A 543 18.33 36.25 1.78
CA PHE A 543 17.39 36.66 0.75
C PHE A 543 16.21 37.45 1.34
N ILE A 544 15.58 36.92 2.39
CA ILE A 544 14.43 37.58 3.02
C ILE A 544 14.83 38.91 3.68
N ALA A 545 16.00 39.00 4.30
CA ALA A 545 16.47 40.25 4.91
C ALA A 545 16.63 41.36 3.86
N LEU A 546 17.27 41.06 2.72
CA LEU A 546 17.43 42.01 1.61
C LEU A 546 16.10 42.34 0.92
N LEU A 547 15.22 41.34 0.79
CA LEU A 547 13.87 41.54 0.25
C LEU A 547 13.04 42.46 1.17
N MET A 548 13.13 42.26 2.49
CA MET A 548 12.46 43.11 3.49
C MET A 548 12.98 44.55 3.45
N GLU A 549 14.30 44.74 3.36
CA GLU A 549 14.90 46.07 3.31
C GLU A 549 14.51 46.85 2.05
N SER A 550 14.47 46.17 0.89
CA SER A 550 14.09 46.78 -0.39
C SER A 550 12.57 47.01 -0.52
N LEU A 551 11.75 46.14 0.07
CA LEU A 551 10.29 46.27 0.04
C LEU A 551 9.72 47.20 1.11
N ALA A 552 10.38 47.39 2.24
CA ALA A 552 9.83 48.14 3.39
C ALA A 552 9.29 49.52 2.99
N ALA A 553 10.07 50.29 2.22
CA ALA A 553 9.68 51.63 1.78
C ALA A 553 8.47 51.64 0.83
N ASN A 554 8.25 50.55 0.10
CA ASN A 554 7.13 50.39 -0.83
C ASN A 554 5.88 49.85 -0.12
N LEU A 555 6.06 49.00 0.89
CA LEU A 555 4.96 48.36 1.63
C LEU A 555 4.35 49.25 2.72
N ASP A 556 5.08 50.28 3.19
CA ASP A 556 4.53 51.32 4.07
C ASP A 556 3.49 52.22 3.37
N ARG A 557 3.45 52.21 2.03
CA ARG A 557 2.45 52.93 1.22
C ARG A 557 1.17 52.07 1.07
N PRO A 558 0.00 52.70 0.85
CA PRO A 558 -1.24 51.94 0.64
C PRO A 558 -1.13 51.05 -0.60
N ALA A 559 -1.74 49.86 -0.54
CA ALA A 559 -1.57 48.81 -1.56
C ALA A 559 -1.93 49.26 -3.00
N GLY A 560 -2.83 50.23 -3.16
CA GLY A 560 -3.22 50.76 -4.48
C GLY A 560 -2.13 51.55 -5.20
N ALA A 561 -1.08 51.99 -4.49
CA ALA A 561 0.04 52.74 -5.06
C ALA A 561 1.18 51.85 -5.59
N GLN A 562 1.10 50.53 -5.36
CA GLN A 562 2.18 49.61 -5.67
C GLN A 562 1.82 48.71 -6.85
N TYR A 563 2.57 48.85 -7.93
CA TYR A 563 2.37 48.04 -9.12
C TYR A 563 3.23 46.77 -9.11
N ARG A 564 2.73 45.73 -9.78
CA ARG A 564 3.38 44.42 -9.89
C ARG A 564 4.81 44.50 -10.44
N HIS A 565 5.06 45.31 -11.47
CA HIS A 565 6.39 45.45 -12.05
C HIS A 565 7.42 46.00 -11.05
N THR A 566 7.02 46.90 -10.15
CA THR A 566 7.90 47.43 -9.10
C THR A 566 8.25 46.34 -8.09
N LEU A 567 7.30 45.49 -7.71
CA LEU A 567 7.56 44.34 -6.83
C LEU A 567 8.49 43.32 -7.48
N THR A 568 8.27 43.00 -8.77
CA THR A 568 9.15 42.09 -9.52
C THR A 568 10.57 42.66 -9.62
N ALA A 569 10.73 43.96 -9.85
CA ALA A 569 12.05 44.60 -9.88
C ALA A 569 12.78 44.52 -8.52
N GLN A 570 12.07 44.74 -7.41
CA GLN A 570 12.66 44.60 -6.07
C GLN A 570 12.96 43.13 -5.72
N LEU A 571 12.13 42.20 -6.17
CA LEU A 571 12.38 40.76 -6.05
C LEU A 571 13.65 40.36 -6.82
N GLU A 572 13.80 40.79 -8.07
CA GLU A 572 15.02 40.54 -8.85
C GLU A 572 16.26 41.17 -8.21
N HIS A 573 16.12 42.37 -7.63
CA HIS A 573 17.21 43.00 -6.89
C HIS A 573 17.62 42.17 -5.67
N ALA A 574 16.66 41.66 -4.90
CA ALA A 574 16.92 40.79 -3.75
C ALA A 574 17.55 39.44 -4.17
N ILE A 575 17.11 38.85 -5.30
CA ILE A 575 17.70 37.62 -5.84
C ILE A 575 19.18 37.86 -6.20
N ARG A 576 19.50 38.95 -6.89
CA ARG A 576 20.90 39.28 -7.28
C ARG A 576 21.77 39.69 -6.10
N GLY A 577 21.17 40.28 -5.06
CA GLY A 577 21.87 40.72 -3.86
C GLY A 577 22.17 39.61 -2.84
N SER A 578 21.59 38.42 -3.00
CA SER A 578 21.68 37.32 -2.03
C SER A 578 22.30 36.05 -2.63
N ASN A 579 22.51 35.04 -1.79
CA ASN A 579 23.00 33.73 -2.26
C ASN A 579 21.98 32.98 -3.15
N ALA A 580 20.75 33.48 -3.25
CA ALA A 580 19.72 32.97 -4.17
C ALA A 580 20.16 33.01 -5.65
N GLN A 581 21.15 33.83 -6.01
CA GLN A 581 21.71 33.87 -7.37
C GLN A 581 22.34 32.55 -7.84
N TYR A 582 22.74 31.68 -6.90
CA TYR A 582 23.37 30.39 -7.20
C TYR A 582 22.35 29.25 -7.36
N ASP A 583 21.07 29.49 -7.09
CA ASP A 583 20.02 28.50 -7.27
C ASP A 583 19.70 28.29 -8.77
N SER A 584 19.09 27.14 -9.10
CA SER A 584 18.82 26.77 -10.49
C SER A 584 17.88 27.80 -11.17
N PRO A 585 18.10 28.12 -12.45
CA PRO A 585 17.32 29.12 -13.16
C PRO A 585 15.84 28.72 -13.31
N GLU A 586 15.52 27.43 -13.20
CA GLU A 586 14.16 26.91 -13.19
C GLU A 586 13.39 27.30 -11.93
N VAL A 587 14.07 27.36 -10.78
CA VAL A 587 13.49 27.81 -9.51
C VAL A 587 13.20 29.31 -9.54
N LEU A 588 14.16 30.10 -10.01
CA LEU A 588 14.05 31.56 -10.02
C LEU A 588 12.98 32.07 -10.99
N ARG A 589 12.80 31.42 -12.15
CA ARG A 589 11.73 31.78 -13.11
C ARG A 589 10.32 31.53 -12.57
N ARG A 590 10.19 30.64 -11.59
CA ARG A 590 8.92 30.24 -10.98
C ARG A 590 8.55 31.06 -9.75
N LEU A 591 9.50 31.81 -9.19
CA LEU A 591 9.26 32.72 -8.08
C LEU A 591 8.67 34.03 -8.59
N ASP A 592 7.52 34.41 -8.04
CA ASP A 592 6.77 35.58 -8.46
C ASP A 592 6.25 36.36 -7.24
N ALA A 593 6.11 37.67 -7.39
CA ALA A 593 5.55 38.55 -6.36
C ALA A 593 4.13 38.96 -6.76
N ARG A 594 3.17 38.67 -5.88
CA ARG A 594 1.76 38.98 -6.09
C ARG A 594 1.20 39.80 -4.94
N MET A 595 0.30 40.73 -5.29
CA MET A 595 -0.60 41.34 -4.32
C MET A 595 -1.93 40.59 -4.29
N LEU A 596 -2.40 40.25 -3.09
CA LEU A 596 -3.75 39.77 -2.86
C LEU A 596 -4.76 40.89 -3.19
N GLN A 597 -5.98 40.50 -3.59
CA GLN A 597 -7.05 41.44 -3.92
C GLN A 597 -7.33 42.36 -2.72
N LEU A 598 -7.33 43.67 -2.99
CA LEU A 598 -7.35 44.70 -1.96
C LEU A 598 -8.73 44.77 -1.29
N SER A 599 -8.75 44.76 0.04
CA SER A 599 -9.85 45.39 0.78
C SER A 599 -9.51 46.87 1.01
N HIS A 600 -10.52 47.75 1.04
CA HIS A 600 -10.29 49.20 1.06
C HIS A 600 -9.60 49.61 2.36
N GLY A 601 -8.39 50.18 2.26
CA GLY A 601 -7.63 50.71 3.40
C GLY A 601 -6.48 49.83 3.91
N ASP A 602 -6.23 48.68 3.27
CA ASP A 602 -5.12 47.80 3.69
C ASP A 602 -3.74 48.37 3.33
N ILE A 603 -2.80 48.21 4.27
CA ILE A 603 -1.40 48.56 4.11
C ILE A 603 -0.72 47.49 3.22
N GLY A 604 0.19 47.89 2.33
CA GLY A 604 0.86 46.96 1.40
C GLY A 604 1.48 45.72 2.07
N TRP A 605 1.92 45.85 3.32
CA TRP A 605 2.43 44.77 4.17
C TRP A 605 1.50 43.56 4.33
N ASP A 606 0.18 43.76 4.36
CA ASP A 606 -0.79 42.68 4.58
C ASP A 606 -1.30 42.06 3.26
N CYS A 607 -1.10 42.76 2.14
CA CYS A 607 -1.50 42.29 0.80
C CYS A 607 -0.35 41.61 0.03
N PHE A 608 0.90 41.79 0.45
CA PHE A 608 2.07 41.23 -0.23
C PHE A 608 2.18 39.71 -0.03
N THR A 609 2.36 38.99 -1.14
CA THR A 609 2.59 37.54 -1.15
C THR A 609 3.65 37.14 -2.15
N LEU A 610 4.48 36.16 -1.78
CA LEU A 610 5.32 35.43 -2.72
C LEU A 610 4.56 34.21 -3.22
N GLU A 611 4.53 34.02 -4.53
CA GLU A 611 3.89 32.89 -5.19
C GLU A 611 4.98 32.07 -5.90
N TYR A 612 4.95 30.77 -5.68
CA TYR A 612 5.81 29.82 -6.39
C TYR A 612 4.95 29.07 -7.39
N LYS A 613 5.12 29.37 -8.68
CA LYS A 613 4.34 28.73 -9.75
C LYS A 613 4.93 27.37 -10.06
N VAL A 614 4.16 26.33 -9.76
CA VAL A 614 4.51 24.95 -10.09
C VAL A 614 3.84 24.60 -11.42
N ASP A 615 4.64 24.27 -12.42
CA ASP A 615 4.14 23.81 -13.71
C ASP A 615 3.91 22.28 -13.68
N ALA A 616 3.04 21.78 -14.57
CA ALA A 616 2.94 20.35 -14.83
C ALA A 616 4.32 19.82 -15.28
N PRO A 617 4.79 18.65 -14.79
CA PRO A 617 4.10 17.61 -14.04
C PRO A 617 4.29 17.64 -12.51
N VAL A 618 5.00 18.63 -11.96
CA VAL A 618 5.32 18.73 -10.52
C VAL A 618 4.08 19.08 -9.68
N ASP A 619 3.07 19.69 -10.30
CA ASP A 619 1.77 20.03 -9.73
C ASP A 619 1.01 18.81 -9.17
N VAL A 620 1.27 17.60 -9.68
CA VAL A 620 0.68 16.36 -9.13
C VAL A 620 1.13 16.12 -7.68
N VAL A 621 2.37 16.46 -7.35
CA VAL A 621 2.88 16.33 -5.97
C VAL A 621 2.52 17.57 -5.15
N VAL A 622 2.77 18.76 -5.71
CA VAL A 622 2.45 20.03 -5.06
C VAL A 622 1.06 20.47 -5.51
N THR A 623 0.05 19.83 -4.94
CA THR A 623 -1.35 20.09 -5.28
C THR A 623 -1.75 21.55 -5.04
N ASP A 624 -2.81 22.00 -5.71
CA ASP A 624 -3.48 23.28 -5.45
C ASP A 624 -3.84 23.49 -3.97
N TRP A 625 -4.26 22.42 -3.29
CA TRP A 625 -4.49 22.45 -1.85
C TRP A 625 -3.20 22.74 -1.09
N GLY A 626 -2.10 22.11 -1.49
CA GLY A 626 -0.78 22.33 -0.91
C GLY A 626 -0.32 23.78 -1.05
N ASN A 627 -0.45 24.37 -2.24
CA ASN A 627 -0.13 25.78 -2.49
C ASN A 627 -0.94 26.73 -1.59
N ARG A 628 -2.23 26.45 -1.39
CA ARG A 628 -3.07 27.23 -0.46
C ARG A 628 -2.60 27.12 1.00
N GLN A 629 -2.11 25.96 1.43
CA GLN A 629 -1.55 25.81 2.79
C GLN A 629 -0.23 26.56 2.93
N TYR A 630 0.68 26.43 1.95
CA TYR A 630 1.92 27.19 1.93
C TYR A 630 1.68 28.71 1.98
N LEU A 631 0.70 29.20 1.22
CA LEU A 631 0.33 30.62 1.23
C LEU A 631 -0.17 31.08 2.61
N LYS A 632 -0.95 30.25 3.32
CA LYS A 632 -1.39 30.57 4.69
C LYS A 632 -0.22 30.64 5.65
N VAL A 633 0.69 29.67 5.59
CA VAL A 633 1.91 29.63 6.42
C VAL A 633 2.79 30.84 6.12
N PHE A 634 3.00 31.16 4.83
CA PHE A 634 3.76 32.33 4.39
C PHE A 634 3.20 33.63 4.96
N ASN A 635 1.89 33.89 4.80
CA ASN A 635 1.27 35.12 5.31
C ASN A 635 1.46 35.28 6.82
N PHE A 636 1.38 34.18 7.57
CA PHE A 636 1.60 34.20 9.00
C PHE A 636 3.07 34.46 9.37
N LEU A 637 4.02 33.75 8.75
CA LEU A 637 5.45 33.97 8.94
C LEU A 637 5.85 35.40 8.56
N TRP A 638 5.30 35.90 7.46
CA TRP A 638 5.52 37.26 6.98
C TRP A 638 5.05 38.31 7.99
N ARG A 639 3.89 38.11 8.62
CA ARG A 639 3.42 38.99 9.71
C ARG A 639 4.36 38.98 10.90
N ILE A 640 4.87 37.82 11.31
CA ILE A 640 5.84 37.72 12.41
C ILE A 640 7.14 38.47 12.03
N LYS A 641 7.65 38.25 10.81
CA LYS A 641 8.84 38.92 10.29
C LYS A 641 8.69 40.44 10.17
N ARG A 642 7.51 40.93 9.79
CA ARG A 642 7.20 42.36 9.80
C ARG A 642 7.39 42.96 11.21
N VAL A 643 6.86 42.31 12.25
CA VAL A 643 6.98 42.82 13.61
C VAL A 643 8.42 42.73 14.12
N GLU A 644 9.13 41.63 13.83
CA GLU A 644 10.56 41.51 14.13
C GLU A 644 11.37 42.66 13.53
N PHE A 645 11.23 42.89 12.22
CA PHE A 645 11.95 43.96 11.52
C PHE A 645 11.60 45.35 12.09
N ALA A 646 10.33 45.60 12.36
CA ALA A 646 9.87 46.86 12.91
C ALA A 646 10.41 47.12 14.34
N LEU A 647 10.42 46.11 15.21
CA LEU A 647 10.99 46.21 16.55
C LEU A 647 12.52 46.31 16.52
N ALA A 648 13.20 45.57 15.65
CA ALA A 648 14.65 45.64 15.49
C ALA A 648 15.10 47.02 14.99
N SER A 649 14.37 47.60 14.02
CA SER A 649 14.58 48.97 13.54
C SER A 649 14.40 49.99 14.67
N THR A 650 13.32 49.86 15.45
CA THR A 650 13.03 50.75 16.58
C THR A 650 14.08 50.62 17.68
N TRP A 651 14.48 49.40 18.03
CA TRP A 651 15.55 49.14 19.00
C TRP A 651 16.87 49.78 18.56
N ARG A 652 17.24 49.65 17.28
CA ARG A 652 18.43 50.30 16.70
C ARG A 652 18.33 51.82 16.84
N LYS A 653 17.20 52.43 16.48
CA LYS A 653 16.96 53.87 16.64
C LYS A 653 17.07 54.31 18.11
N CYS A 654 16.45 53.58 19.04
CA CYS A 654 16.51 53.87 20.47
C CYS A 654 17.93 53.75 21.03
N MET A 655 18.67 52.71 20.63
CA MET A 655 20.01 52.47 21.16
C MET A 655 21.02 53.46 20.58
N THR A 656 20.95 53.79 19.29
CA THR A 656 21.76 54.87 18.70
C THR A 656 21.38 56.23 19.30
N GLY A 657 20.08 56.50 19.46
CA GLY A 657 19.58 57.72 20.08
C GLY A 657 20.02 57.91 21.53
N SER A 658 20.19 56.82 22.30
CA SER A 658 20.68 56.84 23.68
C SER A 658 22.08 57.42 23.83
N ARG A 659 22.89 57.37 22.76
CA ARG A 659 24.26 57.91 22.74
C ARG A 659 24.32 59.39 22.39
N GLY A 660 23.19 60.02 22.04
CA GLY A 660 23.11 61.43 21.68
C GLY A 660 21.81 62.08 22.13
N VAL A 661 20.84 62.16 21.23
CA VAL A 661 19.58 62.91 21.36
C VAL A 661 18.76 62.57 22.62
N LEU A 662 18.84 61.34 23.11
CA LEU A 662 18.05 60.88 24.28
C LEU A 662 18.74 61.13 25.63
N GLN A 663 19.89 61.81 25.66
CA GLN A 663 20.53 62.23 26.91
C GLN A 663 19.84 63.49 27.45
N ASN A 664 18.84 63.26 28.29
CA ASN A 664 18.06 64.31 28.93
C ASN A 664 18.40 64.38 30.44
N SER A 665 18.46 65.59 31.00
CA SER A 665 18.63 65.86 32.43
C SER A 665 17.39 65.51 33.28
N ASP A 666 16.21 65.42 32.66
CA ASP A 666 14.95 65.22 33.37
C ASP A 666 14.78 63.77 33.81
N PRO A 667 14.66 63.49 35.13
CA PRO A 667 14.63 62.13 35.65
C PRO A 667 13.40 61.35 35.18
N ILE A 668 12.28 62.03 34.90
CA ILE A 668 11.03 61.42 34.45
C ILE A 668 11.16 60.86 33.02
N VAL A 669 11.85 61.59 32.14
CA VAL A 669 12.08 61.20 30.74
C VAL A 669 13.05 60.02 30.68
N VAL A 670 14.13 60.08 31.46
CA VAL A 670 15.10 58.97 31.57
C VAL A 670 14.45 57.70 32.09
N GLN A 671 13.60 57.82 33.12
CA GLN A 671 12.86 56.68 33.67
C GLN A 671 11.86 56.11 32.65
N THR A 672 11.17 56.96 31.89
CA THR A 672 10.25 56.54 30.83
C THR A 672 10.98 55.75 29.75
N TRP A 673 12.10 56.26 29.24
CA TRP A 673 12.94 55.54 28.27
C TRP A 673 13.53 54.23 28.82
N LYS A 674 13.80 54.13 30.13
CA LYS A 674 14.24 52.89 30.76
C LYS A 674 13.12 51.85 30.77
N SER A 675 11.90 52.22 31.18
CA SER A 675 10.73 51.36 31.12
C SER A 675 10.40 50.93 29.68
N THR A 676 10.45 51.87 28.73
CA THR A 676 10.19 51.60 27.32
C THR A 676 11.16 50.58 26.74
N ARG A 677 12.46 50.71 27.03
CA ARG A 677 13.50 49.73 26.62
C ARG A 677 13.27 48.35 27.24
N GLY A 678 12.83 48.29 28.50
CA GLY A 678 12.49 47.03 29.16
C GLY A 678 11.36 46.29 28.43
N ILE A 679 10.26 46.99 28.12
CA ILE A 679 9.11 46.40 27.41
C ILE A 679 9.47 46.04 25.95
N LEU A 680 10.29 46.85 25.27
CA LEU A 680 10.79 46.51 23.93
C LEU A 680 11.62 45.22 23.95
N ALA A 681 12.48 45.04 24.96
CA ALA A 681 13.26 43.83 25.12
C ALA A 681 12.37 42.61 25.41
N GLU A 682 11.31 42.76 26.22
CA GLU A 682 10.29 41.71 26.43
C GLU A 682 9.62 41.30 25.10
N MET A 683 9.20 42.26 24.27
CA MET A 683 8.56 41.98 22.98
C MET A 683 9.52 41.34 21.96
N ILE A 684 10.76 41.82 21.88
CA ILE A 684 11.80 41.25 20.99
C ILE A 684 12.11 39.81 21.40
N HIS A 685 12.26 39.54 22.70
CA HIS A 685 12.48 38.19 23.20
C HIS A 685 11.31 37.27 22.83
N PHE A 686 10.06 37.71 23.06
CA PHE A 686 8.88 36.94 22.70
C PHE A 686 8.85 36.55 21.22
N ILE A 687 9.07 37.51 20.31
CA ILE A 687 9.08 37.24 18.86
C ILE A 687 10.23 36.32 18.48
N GLY A 688 11.42 36.53 19.07
CA GLY A 688 12.57 35.68 18.84
C GLY A 688 12.31 34.22 19.23
N GLN A 689 11.70 33.97 20.39
CA GLN A 689 11.34 32.61 20.82
C GLN A 689 10.25 32.00 19.94
N LEU A 690 9.21 32.77 19.59
CA LEU A 690 8.15 32.30 18.71
C LEU A 690 8.69 31.91 17.33
N GLN A 691 9.58 32.74 16.77
CA GLN A 691 10.20 32.46 15.48
C GLN A 691 11.12 31.24 15.55
N TYR A 692 11.93 31.12 16.60
CA TYR A 692 12.79 29.95 16.81
C TYR A 692 11.97 28.66 16.84
N TYR A 693 10.87 28.64 17.58
CA TYR A 693 9.97 27.50 17.62
C TYR A 693 9.41 27.15 16.23
N ILE A 694 8.85 28.13 15.50
CA ILE A 694 8.22 27.82 14.21
C ILE A 694 9.24 27.37 13.16
N LEU A 695 10.39 28.05 13.05
CA LEU A 695 11.40 27.71 12.04
C LEU A 695 12.14 26.41 12.38
N PHE A 696 12.60 26.25 13.63
CA PHE A 696 13.46 25.13 14.01
C PHE A 696 12.64 23.92 14.50
N GLU A 697 11.77 24.11 15.49
CA GLU A 697 11.04 22.98 16.09
C GLU A 697 9.91 22.46 15.20
N VAL A 698 9.27 23.32 14.40
CA VAL A 698 8.16 22.91 13.54
C VAL A 698 8.61 22.62 12.10
N ILE A 699 9.19 23.61 11.42
CA ILE A 699 9.51 23.48 9.98
C ILE A 699 10.71 22.56 9.75
N GLU A 700 11.81 22.72 10.49
CA GLU A 700 13.01 21.89 10.27
C GLU A 700 12.79 20.44 10.71
N SER A 701 12.11 20.21 11.84
CA SER A 701 11.80 18.84 12.29
C SER A 701 10.89 18.09 11.32
N SER A 702 9.84 18.74 10.82
CA SER A 702 8.91 18.16 9.85
C SER A 702 9.56 17.98 8.48
N TRP A 703 10.48 18.87 8.08
CA TRP A 703 11.26 18.72 6.86
C TRP A 703 12.19 17.51 6.92
N ASN A 704 12.88 17.31 8.05
CA ASN A 704 13.73 16.14 8.24
C ASN A 704 12.92 14.82 8.19
N GLU A 705 11.71 14.82 8.74
CA GLU A 705 10.80 13.68 8.64
C GLU A 705 10.32 13.44 7.20
N LEU A 706 10.00 14.50 6.46
CA LEU A 706 9.68 14.41 5.02
C LEU A 706 10.87 13.82 4.25
N GLN A 707 12.07 14.36 4.44
CA GLN A 707 13.28 13.92 3.75
C GLN A 707 13.58 12.43 4.03
N LYS A 708 13.43 11.97 5.27
CA LYS A 708 13.57 10.54 5.61
C LYS A 708 12.56 9.65 4.90
N ARG A 709 11.31 10.11 4.72
CA ARG A 709 10.26 9.35 4.02
C ARG A 709 10.47 9.33 2.51
N ILE A 710 10.94 10.43 1.92
CA ILE A 710 11.24 10.51 0.48
C ILE A 710 12.41 9.59 0.12
N HIS A 711 13.46 9.53 0.95
CA HIS A 711 14.63 8.69 0.70
C HIS A 711 14.45 7.22 1.08
N ARG A 712 13.25 6.81 1.53
CA ARG A 712 12.97 5.41 1.84
C ARG A 712 12.90 4.58 0.55
N GLU A 713 13.61 3.46 0.51
CA GLU A 713 13.57 2.53 -0.62
C GLU A 713 12.16 1.99 -0.85
N GLY A 714 11.67 2.07 -2.09
CA GLY A 714 10.32 1.65 -2.48
C GLY A 714 9.21 2.70 -2.30
N CYS A 715 9.57 3.97 -2.08
CA CYS A 715 8.61 5.07 -2.04
C CYS A 715 7.83 5.17 -3.35
N THR A 716 6.51 5.24 -3.29
CA THR A 716 5.66 5.41 -4.47
C THR A 716 5.31 6.88 -4.66
N LEU A 717 4.84 7.28 -5.84
CA LEU A 717 4.35 8.65 -6.04
C LEU A 717 3.18 8.97 -5.09
N ASP A 718 2.30 8.00 -4.82
CA ASP A 718 1.22 8.16 -3.85
C ASP A 718 1.73 8.31 -2.42
N ASP A 719 2.76 7.56 -2.05
CA ASP A 719 3.40 7.70 -0.73
C ASP A 719 4.11 9.04 -0.60
N LEU A 720 4.66 9.57 -1.70
CA LEU A 720 5.25 10.91 -1.76
C LEU A 720 4.19 12.00 -1.56
N ILE A 721 3.05 11.90 -2.26
CA ILE A 721 1.91 12.82 -2.09
C ILE A 721 1.38 12.76 -0.65
N LYS A 722 1.22 11.55 -0.09
CA LYS A 722 0.80 11.36 1.32
C LYS A 722 1.82 11.92 2.30
N ALA A 723 3.11 11.71 2.04
CA ALA A 723 4.19 12.24 2.89
C ALA A 723 4.22 13.78 2.86
N HIS A 724 4.08 14.39 1.68
CA HIS A 724 4.01 15.84 1.52
C HIS A 724 2.75 16.45 2.16
N THR A 725 1.60 15.81 1.97
CA THR A 725 0.34 16.21 2.62
C THR A 725 0.45 16.14 4.14
N ARG A 726 1.10 15.09 4.66
CA ARG A 726 1.38 14.96 6.10
C ARG A 726 2.33 16.04 6.59
N TYR A 727 3.41 16.33 5.84
CA TYR A 727 4.33 17.42 6.14
C TYR A 727 3.61 18.78 6.24
N LEU A 728 2.73 19.09 5.29
CA LEU A 728 1.93 20.31 5.32
C LEU A 728 0.93 20.36 6.49
N ASN A 729 0.27 19.24 6.78
CA ASN A 729 -0.62 19.14 7.94
C ASN A 729 0.16 19.30 9.26
N ASP A 730 1.35 18.72 9.36
CA ASP A 730 2.20 18.86 10.54
C ASP A 730 2.66 20.31 10.71
N ILE A 731 3.09 20.99 9.64
CA ILE A 731 3.46 22.43 9.69
C ILE A 731 2.28 23.31 10.05
N THR A 732 1.12 23.11 9.43
CA THR A 732 -0.05 23.95 9.70
C THR A 732 -0.57 23.73 11.12
N HIS A 733 -0.68 22.48 11.58
CA HIS A 733 -1.14 22.15 12.92
C HIS A 733 -0.17 22.62 14.00
N LYS A 734 1.12 22.28 13.90
CA LYS A 734 2.12 22.67 14.90
C LYS A 734 2.51 24.15 14.80
N GLY A 735 2.39 24.77 13.62
CA GLY A 735 2.63 26.20 13.39
C GLY A 735 1.53 27.12 13.91
N LEU A 736 0.59 26.62 14.72
CA LEU A 736 -0.55 27.36 15.28
C LEU A 736 -1.56 27.87 14.24
N LEU A 737 -1.47 27.41 12.98
CA LEU A 737 -2.37 27.79 11.88
C LEU A 737 -3.52 26.79 11.66
N GLY A 738 -3.40 25.59 12.22
CA GLY A 738 -4.25 24.46 11.88
C GLY A 738 -5.61 24.51 12.57
N ALA A 739 -6.66 24.75 11.79
CA ALA A 739 -7.99 24.31 12.15
C ALA A 739 -8.04 22.78 12.00
N ARG A 740 -8.12 22.03 13.10
CA ARG A 740 -8.52 20.61 13.04
C ARG A 740 -9.87 20.52 12.31
N ARG A 741 -9.91 20.03 11.07
CA ARG A 741 -11.14 19.42 10.53
C ARG A 741 -11.30 18.07 11.22
N SER A 742 -12.04 18.03 12.32
CA SER A 742 -12.53 16.75 12.83
C SER A 742 -13.62 16.28 11.87
N VAL A 743 -13.32 15.29 11.02
CA VAL A 743 -14.28 14.65 10.09
C VAL A 743 -15.08 13.56 10.81
N ARG A 744 -15.37 13.70 12.11
CA ARG A 744 -16.22 12.75 12.82
C ARG A 744 -17.20 13.47 13.74
N HIS A 745 -18.47 13.28 13.35
CA HIS A 745 -19.70 13.52 14.07
C HIS A 745 -20.08 14.98 14.37
N ALA A 746 -21.17 15.38 13.71
CA ALA A 746 -22.06 16.43 14.17
C ALA A 746 -22.63 16.01 15.53
N ASP A 747 -21.98 16.45 16.61
CA ASP A 747 -22.58 16.62 17.93
C ASP A 747 -21.68 17.55 18.77
N ILE A 748 -22.31 18.59 19.33
CA ILE A 748 -21.79 19.55 20.32
C ILE A 748 -21.02 20.77 19.75
N ALA A 749 -21.78 21.84 19.54
CA ALA A 749 -21.36 23.19 19.16
C ALA A 749 -20.62 23.98 20.27
N THR A 750 -19.52 23.44 20.82
CA THR A 750 -18.68 24.17 21.81
C THR A 750 -17.18 24.12 21.53
N GLY A 751 -16.73 23.62 20.38
CA GLY A 751 -15.29 23.41 20.08
C GLY A 751 -14.71 24.22 18.91
N GLU A 752 -15.52 24.99 18.18
CA GLU A 752 -15.04 25.81 17.05
C GLU A 752 -14.40 27.13 17.50
N ASP A 753 -14.75 27.66 18.67
CA ASP A 753 -14.28 28.98 19.15
C ASP A 753 -12.81 28.99 19.61
N ASP A 754 -12.25 27.87 20.08
CA ASP A 754 -10.91 27.85 20.69
C ASP A 754 -9.77 27.92 19.65
N ARG A 755 -10.00 27.55 18.38
CA ARG A 755 -8.92 27.37 17.37
C ARG A 755 -8.62 28.64 16.58
N THR A 756 -9.67 29.34 16.18
CA THR A 756 -9.61 30.72 15.66
C THR A 756 -9.17 31.70 16.74
N SER A 757 -9.26 31.31 18.02
CA SER A 757 -8.76 32.08 19.16
C SER A 757 -7.23 32.21 19.15
N TYR A 758 -6.42 31.19 18.87
CA TYR A 758 -4.96 31.33 18.95
C TYR A 758 -4.37 32.25 17.86
N LEU A 759 -4.80 32.10 16.61
CA LEU A 759 -4.36 32.97 15.52
C LEU A 759 -4.86 34.42 15.72
N SER A 760 -6.07 34.60 16.26
CA SER A 760 -6.58 35.94 16.58
C SER A 760 -5.90 36.55 17.81
N GLN A 761 -5.61 35.76 18.85
CA GLN A 761 -4.84 36.17 20.02
C GLN A 761 -3.42 36.57 19.63
N LEU A 762 -2.75 35.78 18.79
CA LEU A 762 -1.42 36.09 18.30
C LEU A 762 -1.45 37.28 17.33
N GLY A 763 -2.43 37.35 16.43
CA GLY A 763 -2.66 38.52 15.57
C GLY A 763 -2.90 39.81 16.36
N ASP A 764 -3.65 39.73 17.46
CA ASP A 764 -3.85 40.83 18.40
C ASP A 764 -2.57 41.22 19.13
N LEU A 765 -1.76 40.25 19.56
CA LEU A 765 -0.45 40.49 20.18
C LEU A 765 0.49 41.20 19.20
N LEU A 766 0.57 40.73 17.95
CA LEU A 766 1.36 41.35 16.89
C LEU A 766 0.88 42.78 16.60
N ARG A 767 -0.44 43.02 16.55
CA ARG A 767 -1.00 44.39 16.42
C ARG A 767 -0.67 45.28 17.61
N ALA A 768 -0.73 44.76 18.84
CA ALA A 768 -0.37 45.50 20.04
C ALA A 768 1.12 45.90 20.03
N MET A 769 2.01 45.03 19.56
CA MET A 769 3.44 45.34 19.39
C MET A 769 3.68 46.44 18.36
N LEU A 770 2.99 46.40 17.21
CA LEU A 770 3.10 47.45 16.19
C LEU A 770 2.57 48.80 16.71
N SER A 771 1.44 48.80 17.43
CA SER A 771 0.92 50.03 18.04
C SER A 771 1.82 50.58 19.15
N TYR A 772 2.47 49.69 19.91
CA TYR A 772 3.48 50.07 20.89
C TYR A 772 4.69 50.71 20.21
N ARG A 773 5.19 50.10 19.13
CA ARG A 773 6.25 50.68 18.28
C ARG A 773 5.88 52.08 17.78
N ASP A 774 4.68 52.29 17.25
CA ASP A 774 4.24 53.63 16.80
C ASP A 774 4.26 54.67 17.93
N SER A 775 3.88 54.26 19.14
CA SER A 775 3.94 55.12 20.31
C SER A 775 5.38 55.41 20.76
N VAL A 776 6.31 54.47 20.54
CA VAL A 776 7.74 54.67 20.78
C VAL A 776 8.37 55.59 19.75
N ASP A 777 8.03 55.45 18.46
CA ASP A 777 8.47 56.39 17.42
C ASP A 777 7.92 57.80 17.69
N GLY A 778 6.68 57.92 18.19
CA GLY A 778 6.11 59.17 18.70
C GLY A 778 6.93 59.76 19.85
N LEU A 779 7.28 58.96 20.86
CA LEU A 779 8.15 59.39 21.96
C LEU A 779 9.54 59.81 21.47
N TYR A 780 10.10 59.09 20.50
CA TYR A 780 11.38 59.42 19.87
C TYR A 780 11.30 60.78 19.17
N SER A 781 10.28 61.01 18.35
CA SER A 781 10.08 62.29 17.66
C SER A 781 9.94 63.46 18.64
N TRP A 782 9.17 63.28 19.72
CA TRP A 782 9.04 64.27 20.78
C TRP A 782 10.39 64.58 21.44
N SER A 783 11.17 63.54 21.77
CA SER A 783 12.48 63.71 22.39
C SER A 783 13.50 64.38 21.47
N VAL A 784 13.40 64.16 20.15
CA VAL A 784 14.21 64.87 19.14
C VAL A 784 13.83 66.35 19.10
N SER A 785 12.54 66.68 19.07
CA SER A 785 12.07 68.07 19.09
C SER A 785 12.45 68.80 20.38
N ASP A 786 12.35 68.13 21.53
CA ASP A 786 12.80 68.66 22.83
C ASP A 786 14.32 68.88 22.85
N PHE A 787 15.11 67.94 22.33
CA PHE A 787 16.55 68.10 22.19
C PHE A 787 16.94 69.27 21.29
N THR A 788 16.30 69.41 20.11
CA THR A 788 16.54 70.54 19.20
C THR A 788 16.18 71.87 19.88
N ARG A 789 15.05 71.94 20.59
CA ARG A 789 14.64 73.12 21.35
C ARG A 789 15.65 73.50 22.43
N ARG A 790 16.22 72.52 23.13
CA ARG A 790 17.27 72.75 24.15
C ARG A 790 18.56 73.25 23.53
N GLN A 791 18.97 72.65 22.41
CA GLN A 791 20.16 73.08 21.68
C GLN A 791 20.00 74.53 21.17
N GLU A 792 18.82 74.88 20.63
CA GLU A 792 18.49 76.25 20.23
C GLU A 792 18.51 77.22 21.42
N ALA A 793 17.94 76.82 22.57
CA ALA A 793 17.96 77.62 23.78
C ALA A 793 19.38 77.81 24.34
N ASP A 794 20.23 76.79 24.30
CA ASP A 794 21.63 76.88 24.75
C ASP A 794 22.47 77.74 23.79
N VAL A 795 22.26 77.64 22.48
CA VAL A 795 22.90 78.53 21.49
C VAL A 795 22.45 79.99 21.70
N MET A 796 21.17 80.22 21.99
CA MET A 796 20.63 81.55 22.29
C MET A 796 21.20 82.12 23.62
N ARG A 797 21.39 81.27 24.64
CA ARG A 797 22.04 81.62 25.91
C ARG A 797 23.53 81.93 25.76
N ILE A 798 24.22 81.23 24.86
CA ILE A 798 25.63 81.48 24.56
C ILE A 798 25.79 82.76 23.74
N SER A 799 24.89 83.00 22.78
CA SER A 799 24.91 84.21 21.92
C SER A 799 24.60 85.51 22.71
N THR A 800 23.76 85.42 23.75
CA THR A 800 23.45 86.53 24.67
C THR A 800 24.56 86.84 25.68
N ARG A 801 25.63 86.01 25.75
CA ARG A 801 26.75 86.13 26.70
C ARG A 801 28.05 86.66 26.06
N GLY A 802 27.96 87.65 25.17
CA GLY A 802 29.13 88.42 24.67
C GLY A 802 29.68 89.42 25.72
N PRO A 803 30.98 89.76 25.72
CA PRO A 803 31.65 90.36 26.88
C PRO A 803 31.45 91.88 26.96
N ARG A 804 30.73 92.37 27.99
CA ARG A 804 30.87 93.76 28.44
C ARG A 804 30.77 93.88 29.96
N HIS A 805 31.62 94.76 30.47
CA HIS A 805 32.13 94.86 31.83
C HIS A 805 31.18 95.65 32.79
N GLN A 806 31.09 95.15 34.03
CA GLN A 806 30.89 95.84 35.32
C GLN A 806 29.60 96.63 35.69
N LYS A 807 29.06 96.20 36.85
CA LYS A 807 28.67 96.94 38.09
C LYS A 807 27.18 96.96 38.52
N LYS A 808 27.01 96.45 39.76
CA LYS A 808 26.10 96.81 40.89
C LYS A 808 24.93 95.88 41.26
N GLU A 809 25.14 95.22 42.42
CA GLU A 809 24.30 95.18 43.64
C GLU A 809 22.79 94.84 43.55
N SER A 810 22.48 93.61 43.98
CA SER A 810 21.43 93.16 44.93
C SER A 810 20.00 93.76 44.96
N MET A 811 19.06 92.89 44.52
CA MET A 811 17.73 92.52 45.09
C MET A 811 16.53 93.50 44.95
N PRO A 812 15.26 93.01 45.06
CA PRO A 812 14.65 91.76 44.59
C PRO A 812 13.24 91.95 43.95
N GLY A 813 12.69 90.90 43.33
CA GLY A 813 11.24 90.73 43.16
C GLY A 813 10.67 91.15 41.80
N GLY A 814 10.03 90.20 41.13
CA GLY A 814 9.34 90.40 39.87
C GLY A 814 8.93 89.04 39.31
N ASP A 815 7.86 88.49 39.87
CA ASP A 815 7.10 87.40 39.28
C ASP A 815 6.79 87.74 37.82
N GLY A 816 7.47 87.05 36.92
CA GLY A 816 7.22 87.04 35.49
C GLY A 816 7.08 85.58 35.10
N GLU A 817 5.88 85.06 35.26
CA GLU A 817 5.41 83.89 34.53
C GLU A 817 5.56 84.17 33.03
N ASP A 818 6.73 83.86 32.46
CA ASP A 818 6.88 83.78 31.00
C ASP A 818 6.15 82.52 30.55
N GLU A 819 4.86 82.73 30.29
CA GLU A 819 4.00 81.88 29.48
C GLU A 819 4.69 81.49 28.18
N ASN A 820 5.10 80.21 28.10
CA ASN A 820 5.15 79.50 26.83
C ASN A 820 4.49 78.11 27.02
N PRO A 821 3.14 78.03 27.09
CA PRO A 821 2.41 76.83 27.46
C PRO A 821 1.84 76.12 26.21
N THR A 822 2.68 75.70 25.26
CA THR A 822 2.16 75.03 24.04
C THR A 822 2.80 73.69 23.67
N VAL A 823 3.80 73.20 24.42
CA VAL A 823 4.42 71.87 24.15
C VAL A 823 4.51 70.98 25.40
N ALA A 824 3.97 71.44 26.54
CA ALA A 824 4.00 70.69 27.81
C ALA A 824 2.90 69.60 27.94
N SER A 825 2.05 69.38 26.92
CA SER A 825 0.85 68.53 27.05
C SER A 825 0.92 67.15 26.38
N GLU A 826 1.91 66.84 25.54
CA GLU A 826 1.93 65.58 24.79
C GLU A 826 2.69 64.44 25.49
N PHE A 827 3.72 64.76 26.29
CA PHE A 827 4.56 63.75 26.95
C PHE A 827 3.81 62.89 27.99
N PRO A 828 2.97 63.44 28.89
CA PRO A 828 2.21 62.63 29.84
C PRO A 828 1.22 61.68 29.15
N VAL A 829 0.58 62.13 28.07
CA VAL A 829 -0.37 61.32 27.29
C VAL A 829 0.35 60.15 26.59
N LEU A 830 1.53 60.40 26.03
CA LEU A 830 2.38 59.35 25.44
C LEU A 830 2.88 58.36 26.48
N GLN A 831 3.26 58.84 27.67
CA GLN A 831 3.70 58.00 28.78
C GLN A 831 2.59 57.06 29.26
N ASP A 832 1.36 57.58 29.44
CA ASP A 832 0.21 56.77 29.83
C ASP A 832 -0.18 55.77 28.74
N ARG A 833 -0.14 56.17 27.47
CA ARG A 833 -0.37 55.27 26.33
C ARG A 833 0.63 54.12 26.29
N LEU A 834 1.93 54.39 26.48
CA LEU A 834 2.97 53.36 26.53
C LEU A 834 2.76 52.39 27.70
N ARG A 835 2.37 52.90 28.89
CA ARG A 835 2.04 52.06 30.04
C ARG A 835 0.84 51.16 29.78
N GLN A 836 -0.23 51.70 29.20
CA GLN A 836 -1.43 50.94 28.88
C GLN A 836 -1.17 49.86 27.81
N LEU A 837 -0.42 50.19 26.76
CA LEU A 837 -0.05 49.24 25.70
C LEU A 837 0.88 48.14 26.23
N GLY A 838 1.85 48.49 27.08
CA GLY A 838 2.72 47.52 27.75
C GLY A 838 1.94 46.57 28.68
N ALA A 839 0.99 47.09 29.45
CA ALA A 839 0.12 46.26 30.29
C ALA A 839 -0.79 45.35 29.45
N THR A 840 -1.35 45.88 28.37
CA THR A 840 -2.19 45.11 27.43
C THR A 840 -1.42 43.95 26.80
N PHE A 841 -0.17 44.19 26.40
CA PHE A 841 0.72 43.14 25.89
C PHE A 841 0.94 42.04 26.94
N ARG A 842 1.30 42.40 28.17
CA ARG A 842 1.57 41.45 29.26
C ARG A 842 0.33 40.62 29.63
N THR A 843 -0.84 41.25 29.73
CA THR A 843 -2.10 40.53 30.03
C THR A 843 -2.46 39.56 28.91
N ARG A 844 -2.35 39.97 27.65
CA ARG A 844 -2.63 39.09 26.51
C ARG A 844 -1.64 37.93 26.43
N LEU A 845 -0.36 38.18 26.76
CA LEU A 845 0.66 37.16 26.84
C LEU A 845 0.34 36.11 27.92
N GLN A 846 -0.05 36.54 29.12
CA GLN A 846 -0.44 35.64 30.22
C GLN A 846 -1.64 34.76 29.85
N ILE A 847 -2.59 35.29 29.08
CA ILE A 847 -3.75 34.53 28.56
C ILE A 847 -3.28 33.47 27.56
N LEU A 848 -2.42 33.85 26.59
CA LEU A 848 -1.88 32.91 25.61
C LEU A 848 -1.09 31.78 26.28
N LEU A 849 -0.23 32.09 27.26
CA LEU A 849 0.52 31.08 28.02
C LEU A 849 -0.41 30.15 28.82
N GLY A 850 -1.47 30.71 29.42
CA GLY A 850 -2.51 29.94 30.10
C GLY A 850 -3.19 28.96 29.15
N ASP A 851 -3.57 29.41 27.95
CA ASP A 851 -4.26 28.60 26.96
C ASP A 851 -3.35 27.55 26.30
N LEU A 852 -2.03 27.81 26.17
CA LEU A 852 -1.03 26.85 25.67
C LEU A 852 -0.67 25.75 26.69
N ALA A 853 -0.71 26.05 27.99
CA ALA A 853 -0.32 25.11 29.04
C ALA A 853 -1.26 23.89 29.16
N TYR A 854 -2.54 24.04 28.81
CA TYR A 854 -3.58 23.00 28.91
C TYR A 854 -3.83 22.23 27.60
N GLN A 855 -3.02 22.46 26.58
CA GLN A 855 -3.23 21.82 25.28
C GLN A 855 -2.83 20.34 25.30
N PRO A 856 -3.52 19.43 24.57
CA PRO A 856 -3.13 18.03 24.47
C PRO A 856 -1.81 17.78 23.73
N ASP A 857 -1.41 18.66 22.80
CA ASP A 857 -0.18 18.47 22.00
C ASP A 857 1.06 18.89 22.78
N VAL A 858 2.02 17.98 22.90
CA VAL A 858 3.27 18.16 23.66
C VAL A 858 4.09 19.32 23.11
N ASP A 859 4.19 19.44 21.78
CA ASP A 859 4.97 20.48 21.11
C ASP A 859 4.43 21.89 21.38
N MET A 860 3.11 22.06 21.50
CA MET A 860 2.50 23.37 21.79
C MET A 860 2.53 23.70 23.28
N ARG A 861 2.51 22.70 24.17
CA ARG A 861 2.84 22.89 25.59
C ARG A 861 4.30 23.30 25.78
N PHE A 862 5.21 22.70 25.03
CA PHE A 862 6.63 23.06 25.06
C PHE A 862 6.84 24.52 24.61
N LEU A 863 6.12 24.98 23.58
CA LEU A 863 6.09 26.40 23.22
C LEU A 863 5.66 27.26 24.41
N GLY A 864 4.59 26.90 25.11
CA GLY A 864 4.14 27.62 26.31
C GLY A 864 5.22 27.72 27.40
N VAL A 865 6.02 26.66 27.59
CA VAL A 865 7.15 26.64 28.53
C VAL A 865 8.33 27.50 28.02
N ALA A 866 8.69 27.37 26.75
CA ALA A 866 9.77 28.13 26.12
C ALA A 866 9.48 29.64 26.12
N MET A 867 8.21 30.02 25.98
CA MET A 867 7.76 31.40 26.06
C MET A 867 7.75 31.96 27.49
N ASN A 868 7.70 31.10 28.53
CA ASN A 868 7.53 31.53 29.92
C ASN A 868 8.82 31.97 30.64
N PHE A 869 9.98 32.07 29.96
CA PHE A 869 11.25 32.59 30.48
C PHE A 869 11.42 32.47 32.02
N ASN A 870 11.82 31.30 32.53
CA ASN A 870 12.02 31.05 33.97
C ASN A 870 10.85 31.52 34.88
N ASP A 871 9.61 31.31 34.45
CA ASP A 871 8.37 31.66 35.18
C ASP A 871 8.18 33.17 35.45
N VAL A 872 8.72 34.04 34.59
CA VAL A 872 8.48 35.49 34.70
C VAL A 872 6.99 35.85 34.55
N TYR A 873 6.23 35.08 33.77
CA TYR A 873 4.80 35.31 33.62
C TYR A 873 4.01 34.25 34.41
N GLN A 874 3.02 34.71 35.19
CA GLN A 874 2.05 33.80 35.82
C GLN A 874 0.96 33.48 34.79
N PRO A 875 0.80 32.21 34.36
CA PRO A 875 -0.23 31.83 33.39
C PRO A 875 -1.62 32.10 33.99
N SER A 876 -2.47 32.82 33.25
CA SER A 876 -3.83 33.14 33.69
C SER A 876 -4.83 32.69 32.65
N ARG A 877 -5.76 31.81 33.02
CA ARG A 877 -6.77 31.28 32.09
C ARG A 877 -7.85 32.31 31.79
N ARG A 878 -8.34 32.35 30.55
CA ARG A 878 -9.58 33.07 30.21
C ARG A 878 -10.73 32.51 31.07
N LYS A 879 -11.35 33.35 31.91
CA LYS A 879 -12.58 32.97 32.61
C LYS A 879 -13.68 32.73 31.57
N THR A 880 -13.97 31.47 31.26
CA THR A 880 -15.13 31.10 30.45
C THR A 880 -16.36 31.62 31.19
N LYS A 881 -17.10 32.55 30.58
CA LYS A 881 -18.37 33.05 31.13
C LYS A 881 -19.36 31.87 31.12
N THR A 882 -19.43 31.13 32.22
CA THR A 882 -20.59 30.29 32.50
C THR A 882 -21.73 31.22 32.90
N THR A 883 -22.64 31.48 31.97
CA THR A 883 -23.95 32.06 32.28
C THR A 883 -24.67 31.12 33.24
N SER A 884 -24.60 31.45 34.53
CA SER A 884 -25.42 30.84 35.58
C SER A 884 -26.87 31.28 35.38
N THR A 885 -27.65 30.51 34.63
CA THR A 885 -29.11 30.55 34.72
C THR A 885 -29.49 29.96 36.09
N ALA A 886 -29.73 30.84 37.05
CA ALA A 886 -30.31 30.47 38.33
C ALA A 886 -31.77 30.01 38.09
N SER A 887 -32.00 28.70 38.05
CA SER A 887 -33.33 28.13 38.22
C SER A 887 -33.68 28.19 39.70
N ALA A 888 -34.58 29.12 40.03
CA ALA A 888 -35.31 29.08 41.28
C ALA A 888 -36.19 27.81 41.27
N ASN A 889 -35.89 26.85 42.13
CA ASN A 889 -36.82 25.80 42.53
C ASN A 889 -36.89 25.74 44.06
N THR A 890 -37.92 26.43 44.55
CA THR A 890 -38.80 26.08 45.66
C THR A 890 -38.44 24.83 46.46
N SER A 891 -38.11 25.02 47.73
CA SER A 891 -38.49 24.11 48.81
C SER A 891 -38.53 24.82 50.16
N ARG A 892 -39.73 25.20 50.62
CA ARG A 892 -40.24 24.98 51.99
C ARG A 892 -41.54 25.74 52.25
N ALA A 893 -42.49 24.97 52.83
CA ALA A 893 -43.74 25.32 53.50
C ALA A 893 -44.88 25.83 52.62
#